data_AF-A0AAV2C9P5-F1
#
_entry.id   AF-A0AAV2C9P5-F1
#
_cell.length_a   1.000
_cell.length_b   1.000
_cell.length_c   1.000
_cell.angle_alpha   90.00
_cell.angle_beta   90.00
_cell.angle_gamma   90.00
#
_symmetry.space_group_name_H-M   'P 1'
#
loop_
_entity.id
_entity.type
_entity.pdbx_description
1 polymer ?
#
loop_
_entity_poly.entity_id
_entity_poly.type
_entity_poly.pdbx_seq_one_letter_code
_entity_poly.pdbx_strand_id
1 'polypeptide(L)'
;MKGSNFPLFLVALLLPFFALSTLAADTIAVNQSVADNQSQTLVSSGGSFELGFFTPSSSSSSSSSSNLRYLGIWYNFSKQSVVWVANRDSPLTDSSGVLQLAADGSLRLLNSSNAVIWSTNSTKAANPSRTPLAKLLDSGNLVVGESDSDDYLWQSFDYLSDTILPGLEFGHNRETGRDRYLTSWKSADDPSPGDCTTRLDPDGYPQIFIRKGENIVFRSGPWNGLRFSGMPNLKPNPIYTYEFVYNSKQIYYRYDLTDKSVISRLVLDNQGILQRFTWTTSTRTWNLYLTAQMDNCDRYRLCGPYGSCNINNSPPCGCLIGFEPRSRQDWDSGDWSGGCVRRNDSVCGVGEGFQRIVSVKLPDTSKASFNASMDLGECEATCSKDCSCTAYSTLNITDGSGCLLWFGDLVDVREYTENGQDFFIRLAASDLVSVGGSKRKTRLWIIAVCLLAVGIAALGFFLIFRFRRKRLRRPASIMMIQERDQTVDESREHELELPLFDFSTITKVTDLFSESRKLGEGGFGSVYKGVFKDGQEVAVKRLSKDSTQGLDEFKNEVITIAKLQHRNLVKLLGCCIEKEEKVLVYEYMPNKSLDAFIFDPKQRKLLDWPMRFHIINGIARGLLYLHQDSRLRIIHRDLKASNVLLDYDMNPKISDFGMARIFGGNETQGNTKRVVGTYGYMSPEYAIDGLFSIKSDVFSFGVLVLEIISGKRNRGFYHEDHKHNLLGHAWRLYREGKPEEVMDETMNDSQVLSEVVRCIHVALLCVQQAPEDRPKMSNVVLMLSSDILLPEPTEPGFFTERKVFDQESSSSKVDTCSTNEITITLLTAR
;
A
#
# COMPACT_ATOMS: atom_id res chain seq x y z
N MET A 1 -50.74 -10.81 -79.86
CA MET A 1 -49.91 -11.79 -79.12
C MET A 1 -49.95 -11.40 -77.65
N LYS A 2 -50.74 -12.15 -76.86
CA LYS A 2 -50.29 -12.96 -75.69
C LYS A 2 -49.76 -12.06 -74.57
N GLY A 3 -50.53 -11.77 -73.51
CA GLY A 3 -50.89 -12.70 -72.41
C GLY A 3 -49.90 -12.45 -71.25
N SER A 4 -50.12 -12.66 -69.96
CA SER A 4 -51.21 -13.19 -69.13
C SER A 4 -50.75 -13.06 -67.67
N ASN A 5 -51.70 -12.92 -66.73
CA ASN A 5 -51.72 -13.49 -65.36
C ASN A 5 -50.84 -12.97 -64.18
N PHE A 6 -51.57 -12.72 -63.08
CA PHE A 6 -51.24 -12.86 -61.64
C PHE A 6 -50.50 -14.17 -61.28
N PRO A 7 -49.70 -14.25 -60.18
CA PRO A 7 -50.18 -14.51 -58.79
C PRO A 7 -49.36 -13.77 -57.70
N LEU A 8 -49.81 -13.54 -56.45
CA LEU A 8 -50.07 -14.43 -55.29
C LEU A 8 -48.83 -15.24 -54.81
N PHE A 9 -48.62 -15.24 -53.48
CA PHE A 9 -47.67 -16.01 -52.64
C PHE A 9 -46.21 -15.52 -52.49
N LEU A 10 -45.87 -14.99 -51.30
CA LEU A 10 -44.99 -15.66 -50.32
C LEU A 10 -44.95 -14.86 -48.99
N VAL A 11 -45.89 -15.14 -48.08
CA VAL A 11 -45.70 -14.90 -46.63
C VAL A 11 -45.00 -16.17 -46.12
N ALA A 12 -43.68 -16.15 -46.11
CA ALA A 12 -42.86 -17.26 -45.61
C ALA A 12 -42.44 -16.97 -44.17
N LEU A 13 -43.03 -17.75 -43.26
CA LEU A 13 -42.38 -18.37 -42.09
C LEU A 13 -41.46 -17.45 -41.26
N LEU A 14 -42.05 -16.70 -40.33
CA LEU A 14 -41.38 -16.26 -39.12
C LEU A 14 -42.11 -16.84 -37.91
N LEU A 15 -41.66 -18.02 -37.51
CA LEU A 15 -41.58 -18.59 -36.15
C LEU A 15 -41.05 -20.03 -36.32
N PRO A 16 -40.23 -20.62 -35.43
CA PRO A 16 -39.82 -20.16 -34.10
C PRO A 16 -38.31 -20.33 -33.79
N PHE A 17 -37.75 -19.47 -32.93
CA PHE A 17 -36.67 -19.87 -32.00
C PHE A 17 -36.76 -19.00 -30.75
N PHE A 18 -37.94 -18.99 -30.12
CA PHE A 18 -37.96 -18.78 -28.68
C PHE A 18 -37.42 -20.06 -28.07
N ALA A 19 -36.11 -20.07 -27.77
CA ALA A 19 -35.63 -20.93 -26.72
C ALA A 19 -36.51 -20.60 -25.49
N LEU A 20 -37.31 -21.57 -25.05
CA LEU A 20 -37.84 -21.55 -23.70
C LEU A 20 -36.63 -21.61 -22.76
N SER A 21 -36.02 -20.46 -22.48
CA SER A 21 -35.32 -20.28 -21.22
C SER A 21 -36.40 -20.39 -20.16
N THR A 22 -36.55 -21.57 -19.58
CA THR A 22 -37.28 -21.73 -18.32
C THR A 22 -36.72 -20.69 -17.37
N LEU A 23 -37.50 -19.65 -17.06
CA LEU A 23 -37.17 -18.71 -15.99
C LEU A 23 -37.01 -19.57 -14.73
N ALA A 24 -35.77 -19.76 -14.30
CA ALA A 24 -35.50 -20.46 -13.06
C ALA A 24 -36.22 -19.69 -11.95
N ALA A 25 -37.03 -20.38 -11.16
CA ALA A 25 -37.77 -19.77 -10.08
C ALA A 25 -36.78 -19.29 -9.00
N ASP A 26 -37.17 -18.25 -8.25
CA ASP A 26 -36.46 -17.78 -7.05
C ASP A 26 -37.07 -18.35 -5.76
N THR A 27 -38.16 -19.10 -5.89
CA THR A 27 -38.95 -19.65 -4.78
C THR A 27 -39.26 -21.15 -4.90
N ILE A 28 -39.41 -21.81 -3.76
CA ILE A 28 -39.89 -23.20 -3.63
C ILE A 28 -41.10 -23.19 -2.71
N ALA A 29 -42.29 -23.46 -3.27
CA ALA A 29 -43.53 -23.63 -2.51
C ALA A 29 -43.65 -25.05 -1.93
N VAL A 30 -44.57 -25.22 -0.98
CA VAL A 30 -44.95 -26.56 -0.50
C VAL A 30 -45.42 -27.41 -1.69
N ASN A 31 -44.86 -28.61 -1.84
CA ASN A 31 -45.03 -29.54 -2.98
C ASN A 31 -44.22 -29.22 -4.24
N GLN A 32 -43.38 -28.19 -4.24
CA GLN A 32 -42.33 -28.02 -5.24
C GLN A 32 -41.01 -28.58 -4.71
N SER A 33 -40.17 -29.02 -5.63
CA SER A 33 -38.88 -29.61 -5.33
C SER A 33 -37.86 -29.24 -6.38
N VAL A 34 -36.59 -29.17 -5.97
CA VAL A 34 -35.44 -29.05 -6.86
C VAL A 34 -34.73 -30.39 -6.87
N ALA A 35 -34.70 -31.07 -8.02
CA ALA A 35 -34.10 -32.39 -8.17
C ALA A 35 -32.78 -32.35 -8.96
N ASP A 36 -31.78 -33.09 -8.47
CA ASP A 36 -30.44 -33.13 -9.06
C ASP A 36 -30.45 -33.72 -10.49
N ASN A 37 -31.17 -34.83 -10.69
CA ASN A 37 -31.26 -35.54 -11.97
C ASN A 37 -31.90 -34.72 -13.11
N GLN A 38 -32.61 -33.64 -12.80
CA GLN A 38 -33.25 -32.75 -13.77
C GLN A 38 -32.43 -31.48 -14.01
N SER A 39 -31.25 -31.34 -13.39
CA SER A 39 -30.42 -30.12 -13.42
C SER A 39 -31.22 -28.86 -13.07
N GLN A 40 -32.22 -29.00 -12.19
CA GLN A 40 -33.03 -27.88 -11.72
C GLN A 40 -32.20 -27.04 -10.74
N THR A 41 -32.33 -25.73 -10.87
CA THR A 41 -31.71 -24.76 -9.96
C THR A 41 -32.69 -23.66 -9.62
N LEU A 42 -32.42 -22.99 -8.49
CA LEU A 42 -33.13 -21.81 -8.04
C LEU A 42 -32.23 -20.61 -8.28
N VAL A 43 -32.71 -19.58 -8.98
CA VAL A 43 -31.92 -18.38 -9.29
C VAL A 43 -32.54 -17.19 -8.57
N SER A 44 -31.74 -16.39 -7.89
CA SER A 44 -32.22 -15.19 -7.21
C SER A 44 -32.87 -14.23 -8.21
N SER A 45 -33.83 -13.40 -7.78
CA SER A 45 -34.64 -12.54 -8.66
C SER A 45 -33.83 -11.64 -9.60
N GLY A 46 -32.70 -11.10 -9.13
CA GLY A 46 -31.76 -10.28 -9.88
C GLY A 46 -30.66 -11.07 -10.61
N GLY A 47 -30.66 -12.40 -10.50
CA GLY A 47 -29.72 -13.27 -11.17
C GLY A 47 -28.31 -13.30 -10.59
N SER A 48 -28.11 -12.80 -9.36
CA SER A 48 -26.81 -12.72 -8.70
C SER A 48 -26.32 -14.10 -8.20
N PHE A 49 -27.24 -14.88 -7.63
CA PHE A 49 -26.93 -16.17 -7.00
C PHE A 49 -27.79 -17.28 -7.57
N GLU A 50 -27.24 -18.49 -7.57
CA GLU A 50 -27.91 -19.71 -7.99
C GLU A 50 -27.70 -20.78 -6.89
N LEU A 51 -28.77 -21.49 -6.53
CA LEU A 51 -28.80 -22.63 -5.63
C LEU A 51 -29.05 -23.90 -6.45
N GLY A 52 -28.26 -24.93 -6.19
CA GLY A 52 -28.50 -26.24 -6.80
C GLY A 52 -27.50 -27.30 -6.37
N PHE A 53 -27.52 -28.42 -7.09
CA PHE A 53 -26.62 -29.54 -6.84
C PHE A 53 -25.30 -29.39 -7.61
N PHE A 54 -24.20 -29.71 -6.95
CA PHE A 54 -22.88 -29.67 -7.56
C PHE A 54 -21.97 -30.78 -7.04
N THR A 55 -20.90 -31.03 -7.81
CA THR A 55 -19.75 -31.84 -7.40
C THR A 55 -18.52 -30.93 -7.45
N PRO A 56 -17.70 -30.87 -6.39
CA PRO A 56 -16.44 -30.12 -6.41
C PRO A 56 -15.54 -30.59 -7.56
N SER A 57 -14.90 -29.66 -8.27
CA SER A 57 -14.04 -30.01 -9.41
C SER A 57 -12.70 -30.55 -8.91
N SER A 58 -12.40 -31.84 -9.12
CA SER A 58 -11.13 -32.44 -8.72
C SER A 58 -9.98 -31.98 -9.63
N SER A 59 -8.93 -31.41 -9.06
CA SER A 59 -7.67 -31.10 -9.76
C SER A 59 -6.79 -32.34 -10.03
N SER A 60 -7.13 -33.49 -9.44
CA SER A 60 -6.42 -34.77 -9.63
C SER A 60 -7.41 -35.91 -9.90
N SER A 61 -7.17 -36.67 -10.96
CA SER A 61 -7.95 -37.84 -11.40
C SER A 61 -7.79 -39.08 -10.50
N SER A 62 -7.48 -38.89 -9.22
CA SER A 62 -7.16 -39.97 -8.29
C SER A 62 -7.62 -39.66 -6.86
N SER A 63 -8.93 -39.58 -6.64
CA SER A 63 -9.50 -39.87 -5.32
C SER A 63 -10.98 -40.23 -5.43
N SER A 64 -11.45 -41.10 -4.56
CA SER A 64 -12.81 -41.64 -4.42
C SER A 64 -13.91 -40.59 -4.16
N SER A 65 -13.59 -39.30 -4.20
CA SER A 65 -14.50 -38.17 -3.95
C SER A 65 -15.32 -37.77 -5.18
N SER A 66 -15.03 -38.32 -6.37
CA SER A 66 -15.63 -37.90 -7.65
C SER A 66 -17.14 -38.14 -7.80
N ASN A 67 -17.77 -38.84 -6.85
CA ASN A 67 -19.19 -39.18 -6.88
C ASN A 67 -20.03 -38.49 -5.79
N LEU A 68 -19.40 -37.69 -4.91
CA LEU A 68 -20.13 -37.01 -3.84
C LEU A 68 -20.90 -35.80 -4.40
N ARG A 69 -22.16 -35.65 -3.95
CA ARG A 69 -23.06 -34.57 -4.37
C ARG A 69 -23.43 -33.68 -3.19
N TYR A 70 -23.39 -32.38 -3.44
CA TYR A 70 -23.68 -31.35 -2.45
C TYR A 70 -24.73 -30.38 -2.98
N LEU A 71 -25.57 -29.88 -2.08
CA LEU A 71 -26.45 -28.74 -2.32
C LEU A 71 -25.72 -27.47 -1.87
N GLY A 72 -25.58 -26.50 -2.76
CA GLY A 72 -24.89 -25.25 -2.45
C GLY A 72 -25.42 -24.04 -3.21
N ILE A 73 -24.98 -22.88 -2.75
CA ILE A 73 -25.24 -21.57 -3.38
C ILE A 73 -23.93 -21.07 -3.97
N TRP A 74 -23.95 -20.58 -5.19
CA TRP A 74 -22.81 -19.97 -5.87
C TRP A 74 -23.23 -18.69 -6.60
N TYR A 75 -22.26 -17.90 -7.04
CA TYR A 75 -22.52 -16.80 -7.96
C TYR A 75 -22.94 -17.34 -9.32
N ASN A 76 -24.05 -16.86 -9.87
CA ASN A 76 -24.63 -17.36 -11.12
C ASN A 76 -23.63 -17.39 -12.31
N PHE A 77 -22.67 -16.45 -12.35
CA PHE A 77 -21.63 -16.42 -13.37
C PHE A 77 -20.53 -17.49 -13.22
N SER A 78 -20.47 -18.21 -12.08
CA SER A 78 -19.44 -19.20 -11.78
C SER A 78 -19.92 -20.27 -10.79
N LYS A 79 -20.26 -21.46 -11.30
CA LYS A 79 -20.61 -22.64 -10.49
C LYS A 79 -19.50 -23.13 -9.56
N GLN A 80 -18.26 -22.71 -9.79
CA GLN A 80 -17.10 -23.01 -8.94
C GLN A 80 -16.98 -22.06 -7.75
N SER A 81 -17.64 -20.90 -7.79
CA SER A 81 -17.58 -19.89 -6.72
C SER A 81 -18.68 -20.13 -5.70
N VAL A 82 -18.61 -21.28 -5.04
CA VAL A 82 -19.56 -21.68 -3.99
C VAL A 82 -19.34 -20.82 -2.75
N VAL A 83 -20.44 -20.32 -2.17
CA VAL A 83 -20.45 -19.41 -1.01
C VAL A 83 -21.17 -20.02 0.20
N TRP A 84 -21.95 -21.08 -0.01
CA TRP A 84 -22.67 -21.79 1.04
C TRP A 84 -22.96 -23.24 0.63
N VAL A 85 -22.88 -24.18 1.56
CA VAL A 85 -23.16 -25.61 1.35
C VAL A 85 -24.04 -26.16 2.48
N ALA A 86 -25.16 -26.79 2.12
CA ALA A 86 -26.12 -27.30 3.10
C ALA A 86 -25.62 -28.58 3.80
N ASN A 87 -25.33 -29.61 3.02
CA ASN A 87 -25.05 -30.97 3.49
C ASN A 87 -23.54 -31.27 3.50
N ARG A 88 -22.74 -30.31 3.98
CA ARG A 88 -21.28 -30.44 3.99
C ARG A 88 -20.76 -31.59 4.86
N ASP A 89 -21.47 -31.93 5.93
CA ASP A 89 -21.16 -33.06 6.83
C ASP A 89 -21.61 -34.41 6.29
N SER A 90 -22.67 -34.41 5.48
CA SER A 90 -23.37 -35.61 5.01
C SER A 90 -23.61 -35.50 3.50
N PRO A 91 -22.59 -35.75 2.67
CA PRO A 91 -22.74 -35.70 1.22
C PRO A 91 -23.70 -36.79 0.72
N LEU A 92 -24.35 -36.51 -0.42
CA LEU A 92 -25.09 -37.51 -1.17
C LEU A 92 -24.09 -38.39 -1.95
N THR A 93 -24.40 -39.68 -2.10
CA THR A 93 -23.54 -40.66 -2.78
C THR A 93 -23.87 -40.88 -4.25
N ASP A 94 -24.97 -40.28 -4.72
CA ASP A 94 -25.48 -40.39 -6.08
C ASP A 94 -26.16 -39.07 -6.50
N SER A 95 -26.59 -38.99 -7.76
CA SER A 95 -27.28 -37.82 -8.32
C SER A 95 -28.82 -37.89 -8.17
N SER A 96 -29.31 -38.52 -7.11
CA SER A 96 -30.75 -38.67 -6.83
C SER A 96 -31.29 -37.68 -5.79
N GLY A 97 -30.47 -36.69 -5.40
CA GLY A 97 -30.82 -35.70 -4.41
C GLY A 97 -32.06 -34.89 -4.77
N VAL A 98 -32.95 -34.69 -3.78
CA VAL A 98 -34.14 -33.85 -3.92
C VAL A 98 -34.23 -32.88 -2.75
N LEU A 99 -34.25 -31.58 -3.04
CA LEU A 99 -34.55 -30.54 -2.07
C LEU A 99 -36.04 -30.20 -2.13
N GLN A 100 -36.74 -30.24 -1.00
CA GLN A 100 -38.17 -29.92 -0.93
C GLN A 100 -38.53 -29.16 0.35
N LEU A 101 -39.56 -28.31 0.26
CA LEU A 101 -40.15 -27.64 1.41
C LEU A 101 -41.32 -28.46 1.96
N ALA A 102 -41.23 -28.87 3.22
CA ALA A 102 -42.30 -29.56 3.91
C ALA A 102 -43.36 -28.59 4.45
N ALA A 103 -44.58 -29.09 4.66
CA ALA A 103 -45.72 -28.29 5.12
C ALA A 103 -45.52 -27.67 6.52
N ASP A 104 -44.61 -28.23 7.33
CA ASP A 104 -44.22 -27.71 8.64
C ASP A 104 -43.22 -26.54 8.56
N GLY A 105 -42.82 -26.13 7.35
CA GLY A 105 -41.84 -25.06 7.12
C GLY A 105 -40.38 -25.53 7.20
N SER A 106 -40.12 -26.84 7.26
CA SER A 106 -38.76 -27.37 7.19
C SER A 106 -38.32 -27.61 5.75
N LEU A 107 -37.15 -27.10 5.38
CA LEU A 107 -36.50 -27.40 4.11
C LEU A 107 -35.68 -28.69 4.30
N ARG A 108 -35.92 -29.71 3.47
CA ARG A 108 -35.36 -31.06 3.62
C ARG A 108 -34.66 -31.51 2.34
N LEU A 109 -33.47 -32.07 2.49
CA LEU A 109 -32.70 -32.73 1.45
C LEU A 109 -32.85 -34.25 1.59
N LEU A 110 -33.36 -34.89 0.54
CA LEU A 110 -33.62 -36.33 0.50
C LEU A 110 -32.65 -37.06 -0.45
N ASN A 111 -32.34 -38.32 -0.16
CA ASN A 111 -31.62 -39.22 -1.05
C ASN A 111 -32.58 -40.13 -1.87
N SER A 112 -32.03 -41.07 -2.65
CA SER A 112 -32.76 -42.06 -3.47
C SER A 112 -33.75 -42.93 -2.69
N SER A 113 -33.52 -43.13 -1.39
CA SER A 113 -34.41 -43.88 -0.49
C SER A 113 -35.44 -43.02 0.24
N ASN A 114 -35.57 -41.73 -0.12
CA ASN A 114 -36.36 -40.72 0.61
C ASN A 114 -35.93 -40.50 2.07
N ALA A 115 -34.70 -40.88 2.42
CA ALA A 115 -34.14 -40.58 3.73
C ALA A 115 -33.68 -39.13 3.78
N VAL A 116 -33.96 -38.45 4.91
CA VAL A 116 -33.53 -37.06 5.13
C VAL A 116 -32.04 -37.04 5.45
N ILE A 117 -31.25 -36.46 4.56
CA ILE A 117 -29.80 -36.29 4.69
C ILE A 117 -29.46 -34.98 5.42
N TRP A 118 -30.26 -33.95 5.17
CA TRP A 118 -30.13 -32.64 5.82
C TRP A 118 -31.49 -31.99 5.94
N SER A 119 -31.72 -31.24 7.02
CA SER A 119 -32.94 -30.45 7.20
C SER A 119 -32.70 -29.21 8.04
N THR A 120 -33.49 -28.17 7.80
CA THR A 120 -33.48 -26.96 8.63
C THR A 120 -34.14 -27.22 9.97
N ASN A 121 -33.46 -26.89 11.07
CA ASN A 121 -34.06 -26.85 12.40
C ASN A 121 -34.73 -25.49 12.61
N SER A 122 -36.06 -25.41 12.51
CA SER A 122 -36.79 -24.20 12.89
C SER A 122 -37.18 -24.24 14.36
N THR A 123 -36.90 -23.16 15.08
CA THR A 123 -37.28 -22.98 16.49
C THR A 123 -38.67 -22.36 16.65
N LYS A 124 -39.24 -21.79 15.58
CA LYS A 124 -40.57 -21.18 15.55
C LYS A 124 -41.52 -22.12 14.79
N ALA A 125 -42.63 -22.50 15.42
CA ALA A 125 -43.67 -23.26 14.73
C ALA A 125 -44.29 -22.40 13.61
N ALA A 126 -44.39 -22.93 12.40
CA ALA A 126 -45.09 -22.27 11.31
C ALA A 126 -46.55 -21.97 11.73
N ASN A 127 -47.02 -20.75 11.43
CA ASN A 127 -48.39 -20.36 11.74
C ASN A 127 -49.35 -21.19 10.86
N PRO A 128 -50.29 -21.98 11.43
CA PRO A 128 -51.14 -22.90 10.67
C PRO A 128 -52.09 -22.22 9.67
N SER A 129 -52.18 -20.88 9.70
CA SER A 129 -53.03 -20.06 8.85
C SER A 129 -52.40 -19.62 7.53
N ARG A 130 -51.09 -19.87 7.30
CA ARG A 130 -50.37 -19.45 6.08
C ARG A 130 -49.35 -20.50 5.63
N THR A 131 -49.19 -20.65 4.31
CA THR A 131 -48.27 -21.63 3.72
C THR A 131 -46.83 -21.11 3.70
N PRO A 132 -45.84 -21.86 4.22
CA PRO A 132 -44.44 -21.46 4.20
C PRO A 132 -43.89 -21.42 2.77
N LEU A 133 -42.91 -20.54 2.52
CA LEU A 133 -42.22 -20.39 1.24
C LEU A 133 -40.71 -20.32 1.48
N ALA A 134 -39.93 -21.05 0.69
CA ALA A 134 -38.48 -20.89 0.64
C ALA A 134 -38.11 -19.97 -0.52
N LYS A 135 -37.19 -19.02 -0.30
CA LYS A 135 -36.80 -18.02 -1.30
C LYS A 135 -35.29 -17.77 -1.27
N LEU A 136 -34.65 -17.70 -2.43
CA LEU A 136 -33.27 -17.24 -2.56
C LEU A 136 -33.25 -15.75 -2.86
N LEU A 137 -32.71 -14.96 -1.93
CA LEU A 137 -32.61 -13.51 -2.06
C LEU A 137 -31.39 -13.10 -2.88
N ASP A 138 -31.40 -11.88 -3.44
CA ASP A 138 -30.27 -11.32 -4.21
C ASP A 138 -29.03 -11.01 -3.35
N SER A 139 -29.15 -11.08 -2.02
CA SER A 139 -28.01 -11.08 -1.10
C SER A 139 -27.27 -12.43 -1.04
N GLY A 140 -27.85 -13.49 -1.62
CA GLY A 140 -27.40 -14.87 -1.48
C GLY A 140 -27.96 -15.57 -0.25
N ASN A 141 -28.80 -14.89 0.55
CA ASN A 141 -29.46 -15.50 1.70
C ASN A 141 -30.65 -16.37 1.23
N LEU A 142 -30.58 -17.68 1.46
CA LEU A 142 -31.71 -18.58 1.35
C LEU A 142 -32.54 -18.49 2.63
N VAL A 143 -33.80 -18.10 2.52
CA VAL A 143 -34.71 -17.90 3.65
C VAL A 143 -35.92 -18.80 3.53
N VAL A 144 -36.48 -19.18 4.68
CA VAL A 144 -37.78 -19.83 4.80
C VAL A 144 -38.66 -18.98 5.69
N GLY A 145 -39.81 -18.55 5.22
CA GLY A 145 -40.67 -17.65 5.97
C GLY A 145 -42.00 -17.35 5.29
N GLU A 146 -42.73 -16.41 5.89
CA GLU A 146 -43.95 -15.85 5.32
C GLU A 146 -43.59 -14.87 4.18
N SER A 147 -44.39 -14.84 3.11
CA SER A 147 -44.23 -13.85 2.04
C SER A 147 -44.38 -12.44 2.62
N ASP A 148 -43.34 -11.61 2.44
CA ASP A 148 -43.27 -10.18 2.82
C ASP A 148 -42.98 -9.86 4.30
N SER A 149 -42.40 -10.80 5.06
CA SER A 149 -41.93 -10.59 6.44
C SER A 149 -40.39 -10.71 6.54
N ASP A 150 -39.75 -9.80 7.26
CA ASP A 150 -38.33 -9.91 7.67
C ASP A 150 -38.12 -10.88 8.86
N ASP A 151 -39.19 -11.41 9.45
CA ASP A 151 -39.14 -12.45 10.47
C ASP A 151 -39.15 -13.84 9.82
N TYR A 152 -37.96 -14.35 9.50
CA TYR A 152 -37.77 -15.67 8.88
C TYR A 152 -37.85 -16.81 9.90
N LEU A 153 -38.44 -17.94 9.51
CA LEU A 153 -38.42 -19.19 10.28
C LEU A 153 -37.03 -19.84 10.28
N TRP A 154 -36.27 -19.63 9.20
CA TRP A 154 -34.91 -20.09 9.01
C TRP A 154 -34.21 -19.24 7.95
N GLN A 155 -32.90 -19.04 8.08
CA GLN A 155 -32.07 -18.41 7.06
C GLN A 155 -30.66 -19.01 6.99
N SER A 156 -30.10 -19.08 5.79
CA SER A 156 -28.75 -19.60 5.55
C SER A 156 -27.65 -18.76 6.20
N PHE A 157 -27.87 -17.45 6.36
CA PHE A 157 -26.93 -16.53 7.01
C PHE A 157 -26.72 -16.81 8.51
N ASP A 158 -27.56 -17.65 9.13
CA ASP A 158 -27.34 -18.13 10.49
C ASP A 158 -26.44 -19.39 10.57
N TYR A 159 -26.11 -20.00 9.42
CA TYR A 159 -25.38 -21.27 9.30
C TYR A 159 -24.31 -21.16 8.21
N LEU A 160 -23.23 -20.43 8.50
CA LEU A 160 -22.20 -20.12 7.52
C LEU A 160 -21.36 -21.34 7.13
N SER A 161 -20.83 -21.32 5.91
CA SER A 161 -19.77 -22.24 5.49
C SER A 161 -18.40 -21.61 5.75
N ASP A 162 -17.66 -21.24 4.72
CA ASP A 162 -16.33 -20.61 4.78
C ASP A 162 -16.34 -19.15 4.32
N THR A 163 -17.49 -18.62 3.92
CA THR A 163 -17.62 -17.32 3.23
C THR A 163 -18.52 -16.34 4.01
N ILE A 164 -18.11 -15.06 4.06
CA ILE A 164 -18.96 -13.92 4.47
C ILE A 164 -19.30 -13.10 3.23
N LEU A 165 -20.60 -12.85 3.04
CA LEU A 165 -21.15 -12.03 1.96
C LEU A 165 -21.53 -10.62 2.43
N PRO A 166 -21.71 -9.65 1.51
CA PRO A 166 -22.18 -8.32 1.87
C PRO A 166 -23.55 -8.36 2.56
N GLY A 167 -23.73 -7.52 3.58
CA GLY A 167 -24.96 -7.43 4.38
C GLY A 167 -25.11 -8.52 5.45
N LEU A 168 -24.18 -9.48 5.53
CA LEU A 168 -24.17 -10.52 6.55
C LEU A 168 -23.64 -9.97 7.88
N GLU A 169 -24.35 -10.25 8.96
CA GLU A 169 -23.96 -9.93 10.34
C GLU A 169 -23.12 -11.07 10.94
N PHE A 170 -21.78 -10.96 10.89
CA PHE A 170 -20.86 -11.95 11.42
C PHE A 170 -20.60 -11.73 12.91
N GLY A 171 -21.02 -12.67 13.76
CA GLY A 171 -20.84 -12.60 15.20
C GLY A 171 -21.98 -13.23 15.99
N HIS A 172 -22.22 -12.72 17.20
CA HIS A 172 -23.13 -13.32 18.16
C HIS A 172 -24.40 -12.49 18.36
N ASN A 173 -25.55 -13.14 18.24
CA ASN A 173 -26.84 -12.59 18.64
C ASN A 173 -27.19 -13.11 20.05
N ARG A 174 -27.16 -12.23 21.05
CA ARG A 174 -27.40 -12.57 22.46
C ARG A 174 -28.88 -12.82 22.77
N GLU A 175 -29.80 -12.27 21.97
CA GLU A 175 -31.24 -12.51 22.13
C GLU A 175 -31.62 -13.92 21.69
N THR A 176 -31.02 -14.43 20.60
CA THR A 176 -31.31 -15.77 20.06
C THR A 176 -30.31 -16.83 20.52
N GLY A 177 -29.17 -16.42 21.08
CA GLY A 177 -28.03 -17.29 21.40
C GLY A 177 -27.26 -17.78 20.17
N ARG A 178 -27.53 -17.24 18.98
CA ARG A 178 -26.90 -17.69 17.73
C ARG A 178 -25.50 -17.11 17.59
N ASP A 179 -24.51 -17.98 17.44
CA ASP A 179 -23.14 -17.63 17.05
C ASP A 179 -22.95 -17.92 15.55
N ARG A 180 -22.69 -16.89 14.75
CA ARG A 180 -22.44 -16.97 13.31
C ARG A 180 -20.95 -16.92 13.07
N TYR A 181 -20.37 -18.08 12.77
CA TYR A 181 -18.93 -18.26 12.61
C TYR A 181 -18.59 -19.03 11.34
N LEU A 182 -17.36 -18.86 10.85
CA LEU A 182 -16.90 -19.57 9.66
C LEU A 182 -16.22 -20.88 10.04
N THR A 183 -16.38 -21.88 9.19
CA THR A 183 -15.60 -23.12 9.19
C THR A 183 -15.09 -23.37 7.78
N SER A 184 -13.76 -23.37 7.62
CA SER A 184 -13.07 -23.61 6.35
C SER A 184 -13.53 -24.90 5.68
N TRP A 185 -13.34 -25.01 4.37
CA TRP A 185 -13.39 -26.30 3.70
C TRP A 185 -12.18 -27.14 4.10
N LYS A 186 -12.33 -28.47 4.10
CA LYS A 186 -11.23 -29.40 4.39
C LYS A 186 -10.12 -29.29 3.35
N SER A 187 -10.49 -29.13 2.08
CA SER A 187 -9.57 -28.82 0.99
C SER A 187 -10.27 -28.07 -0.14
N ALA A 188 -9.53 -27.61 -1.15
CA ALA A 188 -10.11 -26.93 -2.31
C ALA A 188 -11.21 -27.75 -3.02
N ASP A 189 -11.11 -29.08 -2.96
CA ASP A 189 -11.99 -30.01 -3.65
C ASP A 189 -12.91 -30.78 -2.67
N ASP A 190 -12.90 -30.46 -1.37
CA ASP A 190 -13.70 -31.12 -0.33
C ASP A 190 -14.36 -30.09 0.61
N PRO A 191 -15.66 -29.81 0.43
CA PRO A 191 -16.39 -28.80 1.20
C PRO A 191 -16.77 -29.24 2.62
N SER A 192 -16.46 -30.49 3.02
CA SER A 192 -16.65 -30.93 4.40
C SER A 192 -15.91 -29.99 5.37
N PRO A 193 -16.36 -29.88 6.64
CA PRO A 193 -15.69 -29.02 7.61
C PRO A 193 -14.20 -29.32 7.73
N GLY A 194 -13.38 -28.30 7.48
CA GLY A 194 -11.96 -28.31 7.75
C GLY A 194 -11.64 -27.94 9.20
N ASP A 195 -10.34 -27.94 9.52
CA ASP A 195 -9.85 -27.71 10.88
C ASP A 195 -9.87 -26.24 11.31
N CYS A 196 -9.99 -25.31 10.36
CA CYS A 196 -9.90 -23.88 10.63
C CYS A 196 -11.28 -23.26 10.85
N THR A 197 -11.44 -22.51 11.94
CA THR A 197 -12.67 -21.76 12.28
C THR A 197 -12.34 -20.30 12.59
N THR A 198 -13.25 -19.41 12.23
CA THR A 198 -13.15 -17.97 12.56
C THR A 198 -14.38 -17.56 13.36
N ARG A 199 -14.18 -17.05 14.58
CA ARG A 199 -15.24 -16.64 15.51
C ARG A 199 -15.01 -15.23 16.03
N LEU A 200 -16.10 -14.49 16.25
CA LEU A 200 -16.06 -13.28 17.05
C LEU A 200 -16.30 -13.64 18.52
N ASP A 201 -15.26 -13.56 19.31
CA ASP A 201 -15.23 -13.94 20.72
C ASP A 201 -15.69 -12.77 21.59
N PRO A 202 -16.72 -12.96 22.44
CA PRO A 202 -17.26 -11.89 23.29
C PRO A 202 -16.52 -11.73 24.62
N ASP A 203 -15.55 -12.60 24.96
CA ASP A 203 -14.85 -12.55 26.25
C ASP A 203 -13.96 -11.31 26.37
N GLY A 204 -14.01 -10.67 27.54
CA GLY A 204 -13.34 -9.38 27.77
C GLY A 204 -13.90 -8.29 26.86
N TYR A 205 -13.05 -7.65 26.04
CA TYR A 205 -13.51 -6.80 24.95
C TYR A 205 -13.45 -7.55 23.61
N PRO A 206 -14.49 -7.52 22.77
CA PRO A 206 -14.63 -8.47 21.66
C PRO A 206 -13.50 -8.44 20.64
N GLN A 207 -13.18 -9.64 20.14
CA GLN A 207 -12.12 -9.85 19.17
C GLN A 207 -12.48 -10.96 18.18
N ILE A 208 -11.92 -10.92 16.98
CA ILE A 208 -12.02 -12.04 16.04
C ILE A 208 -10.80 -12.93 16.21
N PHE A 209 -11.03 -14.23 16.35
CA PHE A 209 -10.00 -15.24 16.43
C PHE A 209 -10.16 -16.24 15.29
N ILE A 210 -9.02 -16.64 14.72
CA ILE A 210 -8.95 -17.79 13.84
C ILE A 210 -8.25 -18.90 14.60
N ARG A 211 -8.88 -20.07 14.66
CA ARG A 211 -8.39 -21.26 15.33
C ARG A 211 -8.20 -22.38 14.33
N LYS A 212 -7.16 -23.19 14.51
CA LYS A 212 -6.94 -24.47 13.82
C LYS A 212 -7.02 -25.59 14.85
N GLY A 213 -8.14 -26.31 14.86
CA GLY A 213 -8.55 -27.10 16.01
C GLY A 213 -8.71 -26.20 17.25
N GLU A 214 -8.06 -26.58 18.35
CA GLU A 214 -8.07 -25.80 19.60
C GLU A 214 -7.05 -24.65 19.61
N ASN A 215 -6.11 -24.61 18.67
CA ASN A 215 -5.02 -23.64 18.68
C ASN A 215 -5.42 -22.34 18.00
N ILE A 216 -5.24 -21.21 18.69
CA ILE A 216 -5.39 -19.88 18.08
C ILE A 216 -4.19 -19.64 17.16
N VAL A 217 -4.46 -19.31 15.89
CA VAL A 217 -3.43 -19.00 14.89
C VAL A 217 -3.35 -17.51 14.57
N PHE A 218 -4.47 -16.79 14.69
CA PHE A 218 -4.56 -15.36 14.45
C PHE A 218 -5.58 -14.72 15.40
N ARG A 219 -5.30 -13.46 15.77
CA ARG A 219 -6.20 -12.59 16.54
C ARG A 219 -6.28 -11.24 15.84
N SER A 220 -7.48 -10.75 15.58
CA SER A 220 -7.71 -9.46 14.91
C SER A 220 -7.39 -8.26 15.78
N GLY A 221 -7.20 -8.41 17.09
CA GLY A 221 -7.20 -7.27 18.01
C GLY A 221 -8.63 -6.76 18.30
N PRO A 222 -8.81 -5.94 19.36
CA PRO A 222 -10.09 -5.29 19.65
C PRO A 222 -10.49 -4.28 18.56
N TRP A 223 -11.78 -4.03 18.41
CA TRP A 223 -12.30 -2.90 17.62
C TRP A 223 -11.99 -1.57 18.31
N ASN A 224 -11.42 -0.61 17.57
CA ASN A 224 -10.96 0.66 18.15
C ASN A 224 -11.82 1.87 17.75
N GLY A 225 -13.06 1.63 17.32
CA GLY A 225 -13.96 2.67 16.80
C GLY A 225 -13.82 2.92 15.29
N LEU A 226 -12.72 2.49 14.68
CA LEU A 226 -12.50 2.62 13.23
C LEU A 226 -12.20 1.28 12.55
N ARG A 227 -11.50 0.37 13.23
CA ARG A 227 -11.05 -0.93 12.71
C ARG A 227 -10.65 -1.87 13.85
N PHE A 228 -10.42 -3.14 13.53
CA PHE A 228 -9.73 -4.06 14.44
C PHE A 228 -8.23 -3.75 14.48
N SER A 229 -7.63 -3.63 15.67
CA SER A 229 -6.24 -3.16 15.83
C SER A 229 -5.18 -4.06 15.17
N GLY A 230 -5.46 -5.35 14.99
CA GLY A 230 -4.66 -6.34 14.26
C GLY A 230 -4.98 -6.42 12.77
N MET A 231 -5.83 -5.55 12.24
CA MET A 231 -6.16 -5.45 10.81
C MET A 231 -5.95 -3.99 10.33
N PRO A 232 -4.70 -3.48 10.32
CA PRO A 232 -4.42 -2.07 10.01
C PRO A 232 -4.77 -1.68 8.57
N ASN A 233 -4.84 -2.66 7.66
CA ASN A 233 -5.25 -2.49 6.28
C ASN A 233 -6.77 -2.34 6.09
N LEU A 234 -7.58 -2.64 7.11
CA LEU A 234 -9.01 -2.37 7.09
C LEU A 234 -9.22 -0.86 7.26
N LYS A 235 -9.34 -0.16 6.13
CA LYS A 235 -9.50 1.30 6.05
C LYS A 235 -10.80 1.64 5.31
N PRO A 236 -11.38 2.83 5.55
CA PRO A 236 -12.43 3.37 4.71
C PRO A 236 -12.00 3.31 3.25
N ASN A 237 -12.84 2.72 2.40
CA ASN A 237 -12.52 2.48 0.99
C ASN A 237 -13.78 2.69 0.13
N PRO A 238 -13.63 3.01 -1.16
CA PRO A 238 -14.78 3.32 -2.02
C PRO A 238 -15.61 2.09 -2.41
N ILE A 239 -15.12 0.86 -2.17
CA ILE A 239 -15.77 -0.38 -2.60
C ILE A 239 -16.79 -0.86 -1.58
N TYR A 240 -16.45 -0.81 -0.29
CA TYR A 240 -17.29 -1.29 0.78
C TYR A 240 -17.20 -0.41 2.03
N THR A 241 -18.34 -0.25 2.69
CA THR A 241 -18.42 0.25 4.06
C THR A 241 -18.46 -0.93 5.02
N TYR A 242 -18.15 -0.67 6.28
CA TYR A 242 -18.21 -1.69 7.31
C TYR A 242 -18.49 -1.05 8.66
N GLU A 243 -19.09 -1.83 9.53
CA GLU A 243 -19.43 -1.43 10.89
C GLU A 243 -19.17 -2.58 11.87
N PHE A 244 -19.02 -2.18 13.12
CA PHE A 244 -18.97 -3.10 14.24
C PHE A 244 -20.00 -2.65 15.27
N VAL A 245 -20.94 -3.54 15.57
CA VAL A 245 -21.99 -3.31 16.53
C VAL A 245 -21.66 -4.08 17.80
N TYR A 246 -21.65 -3.38 18.94
CA TYR A 246 -21.50 -3.99 20.25
C TYR A 246 -22.53 -3.40 21.22
N ASN A 247 -23.55 -4.18 21.57
CA ASN A 247 -24.57 -3.76 22.54
C ASN A 247 -25.10 -4.95 23.36
N SER A 248 -26.15 -4.73 24.16
CA SER A 248 -26.73 -5.77 25.01
C SER A 248 -27.41 -6.90 24.23
N LYS A 249 -27.84 -6.65 22.99
CA LYS A 249 -28.60 -7.59 22.15
C LYS A 249 -27.73 -8.35 21.17
N GLN A 250 -26.75 -7.68 20.55
CA GLN A 250 -26.00 -8.23 19.44
C GLN A 250 -24.55 -7.72 19.45
N ILE A 251 -23.66 -8.59 18.96
CA ILE A 251 -22.27 -8.26 18.67
C ILE A 251 -21.93 -8.80 17.30
N TYR A 252 -21.68 -7.92 16.33
CA TYR A 252 -21.32 -8.38 14.99
C TYR A 252 -20.45 -7.38 14.24
N TYR A 253 -19.71 -7.93 13.28
CA TYR A 253 -19.11 -7.20 12.18
C TYR A 253 -19.98 -7.37 10.93
N ARG A 254 -20.21 -6.27 10.22
CA ARG A 254 -20.95 -6.28 8.95
C ARG A 254 -20.20 -5.41 7.95
N TYR A 255 -20.25 -5.81 6.68
CA TYR A 255 -19.81 -4.96 5.59
C TYR A 255 -20.86 -4.92 4.48
N ASP A 256 -20.99 -3.77 3.84
CA ASP A 256 -21.90 -3.54 2.72
C ASP A 256 -21.12 -2.93 1.55
N LEU A 257 -21.56 -3.19 0.33
CA LEU A 257 -20.92 -2.65 -0.86
C LEU A 257 -21.47 -1.26 -1.15
N THR A 258 -20.58 -0.30 -1.39
CA THR A 258 -20.95 1.08 -1.76
C THR A 258 -21.60 1.10 -3.14
N ASP A 259 -21.04 0.33 -4.08
CA ASP A 259 -21.60 0.08 -5.39
C ASP A 259 -22.05 -1.38 -5.50
N LYS A 260 -23.36 -1.58 -5.68
CA LYS A 260 -23.97 -2.91 -5.82
C LYS A 260 -23.55 -3.66 -7.09
N SER A 261 -22.92 -2.98 -8.06
CA SER A 261 -22.36 -3.61 -9.25
C SER A 261 -21.05 -4.36 -8.97
N VAL A 262 -20.36 -4.00 -7.88
CA VAL A 262 -19.14 -4.69 -7.45
C VAL A 262 -19.52 -6.01 -6.78
N ILE A 263 -18.73 -7.04 -7.02
CA ILE A 263 -18.91 -8.34 -6.38
C ILE A 263 -17.69 -8.62 -5.50
N SER A 264 -17.90 -8.80 -4.20
CA SER A 264 -16.83 -9.10 -3.24
C SER A 264 -17.30 -10.04 -2.14
N ARG A 265 -16.38 -10.88 -1.66
CA ARG A 265 -16.58 -11.84 -0.56
C ARG A 265 -15.35 -11.95 0.32
N LEU A 266 -15.53 -12.34 1.58
CA LEU A 266 -14.46 -12.80 2.46
C LEU A 266 -14.52 -14.33 2.56
N VAL A 267 -13.38 -15.02 2.42
CA VAL A 267 -13.29 -16.49 2.44
C VAL A 267 -12.21 -16.92 3.42
N LEU A 268 -12.52 -17.91 4.26
CA LEU A 268 -11.56 -18.59 5.13
C LEU A 268 -11.06 -19.86 4.43
N ASP A 269 -9.79 -19.88 4.06
CA ASP A 269 -9.20 -21.06 3.41
C ASP A 269 -8.88 -22.20 4.40
N ASN A 270 -8.46 -23.35 3.86
CA ASN A 270 -8.11 -24.53 4.66
C ASN A 270 -6.79 -24.38 5.45
N GLN A 271 -6.00 -23.33 5.19
CA GLN A 271 -4.81 -22.98 5.98
C GLN A 271 -5.14 -22.02 7.13
N GLY A 272 -6.38 -21.52 7.21
CA GLY A 272 -6.82 -20.58 8.22
C GLY A 272 -6.47 -19.14 7.88
N ILE A 273 -6.32 -18.82 6.60
CA ILE A 273 -6.10 -17.46 6.11
C ILE A 273 -7.45 -16.86 5.69
N LEU A 274 -7.77 -15.69 6.22
CA LEU A 274 -9.00 -14.96 5.87
C LEU A 274 -8.71 -13.93 4.78
N GLN A 275 -9.34 -14.10 3.63
CA GLN A 275 -9.04 -13.34 2.41
C GLN A 275 -10.27 -12.66 1.84
N ARG A 276 -10.14 -11.41 1.42
CA ARG A 276 -11.15 -10.68 0.65
C ARG A 276 -10.84 -10.82 -0.84
N PHE A 277 -11.82 -11.27 -1.60
CA PHE A 277 -11.77 -11.31 -3.04
C PHE A 277 -12.73 -10.29 -3.65
N THR A 278 -12.34 -9.69 -4.76
CA THR A 278 -13.20 -8.83 -5.60
C THR A 278 -13.19 -9.38 -7.01
N TRP A 279 -14.37 -9.53 -7.61
CA TRP A 279 -14.51 -10.05 -8.96
C TRP A 279 -14.25 -8.93 -9.98
N THR A 280 -13.50 -9.25 -11.03
CA THR A 280 -13.29 -8.33 -12.16
C THR A 280 -13.94 -8.88 -13.41
N THR A 281 -15.00 -8.21 -13.86
CA THR A 281 -15.84 -8.66 -14.99
C THR A 281 -15.07 -8.76 -16.30
N SER A 282 -14.08 -7.88 -16.55
CA SER A 282 -13.29 -7.87 -17.77
C SER A 282 -12.36 -9.08 -17.90
N THR A 283 -11.76 -9.53 -16.79
CA THR A 283 -10.86 -10.69 -16.76
C THR A 283 -11.55 -11.98 -16.36
N ARG A 284 -12.79 -11.91 -15.83
CA ARG A 284 -13.55 -13.02 -15.27
C ARG A 284 -12.76 -13.80 -14.21
N THR A 285 -12.10 -13.07 -13.31
CA THR A 285 -11.28 -13.66 -12.24
C THR A 285 -11.57 -13.01 -10.90
N TRP A 286 -11.38 -13.79 -9.82
CA TRP A 286 -11.34 -13.29 -8.46
C TRP A 286 -9.96 -12.72 -8.18
N ASN A 287 -9.89 -11.42 -7.89
CA ASN A 287 -8.67 -10.77 -7.45
C ASN A 287 -8.60 -10.74 -5.92
N LEU A 288 -7.50 -11.20 -5.36
CA LEU A 288 -7.21 -11.05 -3.94
C LEU A 288 -7.02 -9.57 -3.63
N TYR A 289 -7.93 -9.00 -2.84
CA TYR A 289 -7.95 -7.58 -2.49
C TYR A 289 -7.23 -7.32 -1.17
N LEU A 290 -7.45 -8.18 -0.18
CA LEU A 290 -6.90 -8.03 1.16
C LEU A 290 -6.77 -9.39 1.84
N THR A 291 -5.72 -9.59 2.63
CA THR A 291 -5.60 -10.70 3.58
C THR A 291 -5.59 -10.16 5.01
N ALA A 292 -6.29 -10.83 5.94
CA ALA A 292 -6.30 -10.43 7.35
C ALA A 292 -4.93 -10.61 8.00
N GLN A 293 -4.26 -11.73 7.74
CA GLN A 293 -2.88 -12.00 8.14
C GLN A 293 -1.90 -11.51 7.07
N MET A 294 -1.07 -10.51 7.39
CA MET A 294 -0.16 -9.86 6.45
C MET A 294 1.22 -10.51 6.42
N ASP A 295 1.73 -10.95 7.57
CA ASP A 295 3.05 -11.57 7.67
C ASP A 295 3.21 -12.38 8.97
N ASN A 296 4.44 -12.86 9.23
CA ASN A 296 4.74 -13.75 10.35
C ASN A 296 4.42 -13.14 11.74
N CYS A 297 4.42 -11.82 11.91
CA CYS A 297 4.08 -11.18 13.18
C CYS A 297 2.57 -11.24 13.51
N ASP A 298 1.72 -11.68 12.58
CA ASP A 298 0.29 -11.93 12.85
C ASP A 298 0.02 -13.29 13.48
N ARG A 299 1.04 -14.16 13.56
CA ARG A 299 0.94 -15.42 14.29
C ARG A 299 0.70 -15.13 15.76
N TYR A 300 -0.38 -15.69 16.28
CA TYR A 300 -0.77 -15.47 17.66
C TYR A 300 0.36 -15.83 18.63
N ARG A 301 0.72 -14.87 19.50
CA ARG A 301 1.69 -15.05 20.60
C ARG A 301 3.12 -15.42 20.15
N LEU A 302 3.55 -14.97 18.96
CA LEU A 302 4.90 -15.27 18.44
C LEU A 302 6.04 -14.87 19.40
N CYS A 303 5.95 -13.72 20.08
CA CYS A 303 7.00 -13.19 20.95
C CYS A 303 6.82 -13.47 22.44
N GLY A 304 5.87 -14.34 22.81
CA GLY A 304 5.56 -14.64 24.21
C GLY A 304 5.00 -13.45 25.01
N PRO A 305 4.79 -13.61 26.34
CA PRO A 305 4.37 -12.54 27.23
C PRO A 305 5.34 -11.36 27.27
N TYR A 306 4.83 -10.13 27.29
CA TYR A 306 5.59 -8.87 27.34
C TYR A 306 6.63 -8.68 26.21
N GLY A 307 6.57 -9.51 25.17
CA GLY A 307 7.31 -9.35 23.92
C GLY A 307 6.45 -8.66 22.86
N SER A 308 7.09 -7.87 22.01
CA SER A 308 6.49 -7.25 20.82
C SER A 308 7.13 -7.79 19.55
N CYS A 309 6.31 -8.02 18.52
CA CYS A 309 6.78 -8.41 17.19
C CYS A 309 6.89 -7.19 16.27
N ASN A 310 8.05 -7.00 15.65
CA ASN A 310 8.27 -6.01 14.61
C ASN A 310 8.92 -6.69 13.40
N ILE A 311 8.19 -6.79 12.30
CA ILE A 311 8.63 -7.49 11.09
C ILE A 311 9.86 -6.85 10.43
N ASN A 312 10.16 -5.57 10.75
CA ASN A 312 11.34 -4.89 10.22
C ASN A 312 12.62 -5.19 11.03
N ASN A 313 12.50 -5.84 12.19
CA ASN A 313 13.64 -6.22 13.02
C ASN A 313 14.11 -7.64 12.70
N SER A 314 15.40 -7.91 12.95
CA SER A 314 15.99 -9.25 12.90
C SER A 314 16.85 -9.47 14.15
N PRO A 315 16.40 -10.30 15.12
CA PRO A 315 15.15 -11.07 15.13
C PRO A 315 13.89 -10.19 15.24
N PRO A 316 12.71 -10.69 14.80
CA PRO A 316 11.48 -9.91 14.80
C PRO A 316 10.92 -9.65 16.21
N CYS A 317 11.28 -10.46 17.20
CA CYS A 317 10.80 -10.33 18.57
C CYS A 317 11.75 -9.53 19.47
N GLY A 318 11.20 -8.53 20.16
CA GLY A 318 11.88 -7.77 21.21
C GLY A 318 11.05 -7.72 22.49
N CYS A 319 11.69 -7.39 23.61
CA CYS A 319 10.96 -7.12 24.86
C CYS A 319 10.43 -5.69 24.89
N LEU A 320 9.23 -5.51 25.45
CA LEU A 320 8.72 -4.18 25.76
C LEU A 320 9.67 -3.43 26.70
N ILE A 321 9.67 -2.10 26.63
CA ILE A 321 10.53 -1.26 27.47
C ILE A 321 10.28 -1.54 28.96
N GLY A 322 11.36 -1.67 29.75
CA GLY A 322 11.31 -2.09 31.16
C GLY A 322 11.29 -3.61 31.38
N PHE A 323 11.32 -4.41 30.31
CA PHE A 323 11.37 -5.87 30.37
C PHE A 323 12.66 -6.42 29.78
N GLU A 324 12.99 -7.67 30.12
CA GLU A 324 14.11 -8.43 29.57
C GLU A 324 13.72 -9.89 29.30
N PRO A 325 14.43 -10.61 28.41
CA PRO A 325 14.11 -11.99 28.08
C PRO A 325 14.11 -12.89 29.31
N ARG A 326 13.09 -13.74 29.45
CA ARG A 326 13.02 -14.71 30.56
C ARG A 326 14.20 -15.68 30.53
N SER A 327 14.59 -16.11 29.33
CA SER A 327 15.74 -16.98 29.06
C SER A 327 16.51 -16.40 27.90
N ARG A 328 17.73 -15.91 28.16
CA ARG A 328 18.60 -15.37 27.09
C ARG A 328 19.02 -16.47 26.10
N GLN A 329 19.25 -17.68 26.61
CA GLN A 329 19.63 -18.82 25.78
C GLN A 329 18.55 -19.14 24.73
N ASP A 330 17.28 -19.21 25.15
CA ASP A 330 16.17 -19.49 24.23
C ASP A 330 16.00 -18.32 23.24
N TRP A 331 16.07 -17.08 23.74
CA TRP A 331 15.94 -15.87 22.93
C TRP A 331 17.00 -15.76 21.82
N ASP A 332 18.26 -16.06 22.16
CA ASP A 332 19.40 -16.04 21.23
C ASP A 332 19.32 -17.20 20.21
N SER A 333 18.63 -18.29 20.55
CA SER A 333 18.37 -19.42 19.65
C SER A 333 17.14 -19.23 18.74
N GLY A 334 16.36 -18.17 18.95
CA GLY A 334 15.15 -17.88 18.19
C GLY A 334 13.86 -18.47 18.79
N ASP A 335 13.90 -19.02 20.00
CA ASP A 335 12.70 -19.41 20.75
C ASP A 335 12.28 -18.26 21.69
N TRP A 336 11.25 -17.52 21.27
CA TRP A 336 10.69 -16.39 22.02
C TRP A 336 9.44 -16.77 22.82
N SER A 337 9.06 -18.06 22.87
CA SER A 337 7.81 -18.53 23.47
C SER A 337 7.72 -18.22 24.98
N GLY A 338 8.87 -18.22 25.67
CA GLY A 338 9.00 -17.87 27.09
C GLY A 338 8.77 -16.38 27.40
N GLY A 339 8.78 -15.51 26.39
CA GLY A 339 8.57 -14.07 26.52
C GLY A 339 9.60 -13.37 27.41
N CYS A 340 9.16 -12.24 27.94
CA CYS A 340 9.95 -11.34 28.75
C CYS A 340 9.40 -11.27 30.18
N VAL A 341 10.25 -10.83 31.11
CA VAL A 341 9.93 -10.55 32.52
C VAL A 341 10.34 -9.13 32.85
N ARG A 342 9.75 -8.55 33.90
CA ARG A 342 10.10 -7.20 34.35
C ARG A 342 11.56 -7.18 34.81
N ARG A 343 12.27 -6.10 34.49
CA ARG A 343 13.62 -5.87 35.05
C ARG A 343 13.56 -5.48 36.53
N ASN A 344 12.51 -4.74 36.90
CA ASN A 344 12.25 -4.33 38.28
C ASN A 344 10.80 -4.61 38.66
N ASP A 345 10.62 -5.46 39.66
CA ASP A 345 9.30 -5.85 40.19
C ASP A 345 8.74 -4.84 41.21
N SER A 346 9.46 -3.75 41.50
CA SER A 346 9.02 -2.67 42.41
C SER A 346 7.96 -1.77 41.76
N VAL A 347 6.87 -2.38 41.32
CA VAL A 347 5.68 -1.72 40.75
C VAL A 347 4.64 -1.60 41.88
N CYS A 348 3.79 -0.56 41.83
CA CYS A 348 2.89 -0.12 42.90
C CYS A 348 3.58 0.55 44.11
N GLY A 349 4.54 1.45 43.84
CA GLY A 349 5.30 2.20 44.86
C GLY A 349 5.60 3.65 44.49
N VAL A 350 6.29 4.40 45.37
CA VAL A 350 6.57 5.83 45.15
C VAL A 350 7.42 6.03 43.88
N GLY A 351 6.91 6.84 42.95
CA GLY A 351 7.59 7.19 41.70
C GLY A 351 7.35 6.24 40.53
N GLU A 352 6.48 5.24 40.67
CA GLU A 352 5.99 4.47 39.52
C GLU A 352 5.22 5.35 38.53
N GLY A 353 4.92 4.78 37.36
CA GLY A 353 4.16 5.47 36.34
C GLY A 353 4.02 4.62 35.09
N PHE A 354 3.59 5.28 34.02
CA PHE A 354 3.27 4.61 32.77
C PHE A 354 4.15 5.12 31.63
N GLN A 355 4.61 4.18 30.81
CA GLN A 355 5.34 4.48 29.59
C GLN A 355 4.42 4.25 28.38
N ARG A 356 4.31 5.27 27.53
CA ARG A 356 3.58 5.14 26.27
C ARG A 356 4.36 4.27 25.29
N ILE A 357 3.70 3.25 24.76
CA ILE A 357 4.13 2.43 23.62
C ILE A 357 3.28 2.85 22.43
N VAL A 358 3.94 3.23 21.33
CA VAL A 358 3.29 3.86 20.18
C VAL A 358 2.97 2.87 19.08
N SER A 359 1.83 3.07 18.42
CA SER A 359 1.46 2.39 17.16
C SER A 359 1.60 0.87 17.20
N VAL A 360 0.83 0.20 18.06
CA VAL A 360 0.81 -1.27 18.16
C VAL A 360 -0.56 -1.89 17.84
N LYS A 361 -0.56 -3.18 17.53
CA LYS A 361 -1.68 -4.07 17.80
C LYS A 361 -1.82 -4.21 19.31
N LEU A 362 -2.94 -3.76 19.87
CA LEU A 362 -3.18 -3.84 21.31
C LEU A 362 -3.08 -5.28 21.81
N PRO A 363 -2.59 -5.53 23.04
CA PRO A 363 -2.51 -6.88 23.61
C PRO A 363 -3.87 -7.60 23.61
N ASP A 364 -3.84 -8.92 23.77
CA ASP A 364 -5.04 -9.75 23.94
C ASP A 364 -5.98 -9.18 25.03
N THR A 365 -7.27 -9.01 24.68
CA THR A 365 -8.29 -8.40 25.53
C THR A 365 -9.23 -9.41 26.17
N SER A 366 -9.04 -10.72 26.00
CA SER A 366 -9.90 -11.75 26.61
C SER A 366 -9.96 -11.69 28.15
N LYS A 367 -8.94 -11.09 28.79
CA LYS A 367 -8.89 -10.84 30.25
C LYS A 367 -8.85 -9.35 30.59
N ALA A 368 -9.10 -8.47 29.63
CA ALA A 368 -9.14 -7.03 29.87
C ALA A 368 -10.52 -6.61 30.36
N SER A 369 -10.57 -5.55 31.18
CA SER A 369 -11.81 -4.83 31.47
C SER A 369 -11.90 -3.59 30.60
N PHE A 370 -13.12 -3.11 30.34
CA PHE A 370 -13.31 -1.90 29.58
C PHE A 370 -14.47 -1.06 30.11
N ASN A 371 -14.42 0.24 29.88
CA ASN A 371 -15.50 1.18 30.19
C ASN A 371 -15.57 2.24 29.11
N ALA A 372 -16.66 2.28 28.35
CA ALA A 372 -16.82 3.21 27.23
C ALA A 372 -17.07 4.67 27.66
N SER A 373 -17.46 4.91 28.91
CA SER A 373 -17.77 6.26 29.41
C SER A 373 -16.56 7.01 29.95
N MET A 374 -15.46 6.31 30.25
CA MET A 374 -14.27 6.90 30.84
C MET A 374 -13.40 7.59 29.79
N ASP A 375 -12.75 8.69 30.15
CA ASP A 375 -11.68 9.27 29.35
C ASP A 375 -10.30 8.65 29.68
N LEU A 376 -9.27 9.03 28.91
CA LEU A 376 -7.92 8.49 29.08
C LEU A 376 -7.29 8.83 30.44
N GLY A 377 -7.59 10.01 31.00
CA GLY A 377 -7.08 10.44 32.30
C GLY A 377 -7.74 9.68 33.45
N GLU A 378 -9.04 9.44 33.37
CA GLU A 378 -9.77 8.56 34.28
C GLU A 378 -9.28 7.11 34.18
N CYS A 379 -8.92 6.67 32.96
CA CYS A 379 -8.35 5.35 32.72
C CYS A 379 -6.99 5.19 33.42
N GLU A 380 -6.11 6.18 33.29
CA GLU A 380 -4.82 6.23 34.00
C GLU A 380 -5.02 6.24 35.52
N ALA A 381 -5.92 7.09 36.03
CA ALA A 381 -6.20 7.19 37.45
C ALA A 381 -6.76 5.88 38.02
N THR A 382 -7.56 5.15 37.26
CA THR A 382 -8.12 3.86 37.65
C THR A 382 -7.04 2.77 37.66
N CYS A 383 -6.22 2.69 36.61
CA CYS A 383 -5.10 1.75 36.56
C CYS A 383 -4.05 2.02 37.66
N SER A 384 -3.81 3.29 37.97
CA SER A 384 -2.87 3.69 39.04
C SER A 384 -3.32 3.21 40.42
N LYS A 385 -4.63 3.26 40.70
CA LYS A 385 -5.21 2.85 42.00
C LYS A 385 -5.19 1.34 42.21
N ASP A 386 -5.24 0.56 41.15
CA ASP A 386 -5.24 -0.91 41.22
C ASP A 386 -3.84 -1.45 40.92
N CYS A 387 -3.14 -1.97 41.93
CA CYS A 387 -1.80 -2.55 41.78
C CYS A 387 -1.73 -3.72 40.79
N SER A 388 -2.85 -4.40 40.52
CA SER A 388 -2.89 -5.51 39.56
C SER A 388 -2.95 -5.03 38.11
N CYS A 389 -3.29 -3.76 37.86
CA CYS A 389 -3.32 -3.20 36.52
C CYS A 389 -1.91 -3.10 35.93
N THR A 390 -1.71 -3.72 34.77
CA THR A 390 -0.41 -3.79 34.07
C THR A 390 -0.30 -2.79 32.93
N ALA A 391 -1.42 -2.43 32.29
CA ALA A 391 -1.47 -1.46 31.22
C ALA A 391 -2.88 -0.90 30.99
N TYR A 392 -2.96 0.23 30.28
CA TYR A 392 -4.22 0.80 29.82
C TYR A 392 -4.13 1.43 28.42
N SER A 393 -5.27 1.64 27.77
CA SER A 393 -5.39 2.34 26.48
C SER A 393 -6.77 2.96 26.35
N THR A 394 -6.92 3.88 25.39
CA THR A 394 -8.25 4.33 24.95
C THR A 394 -9.00 3.18 24.26
N LEU A 395 -10.33 3.18 24.34
CA LEU A 395 -11.14 2.19 23.62
C LEU A 395 -11.41 2.64 22.17
N ASN A 396 -11.72 3.92 21.98
CA ASN A 396 -12.10 4.50 20.69
C ASN A 396 -11.11 5.60 20.28
N ILE A 397 -10.42 5.38 19.16
CA ILE A 397 -9.42 6.35 18.66
C ILE A 397 -10.02 7.53 17.90
N THR A 398 -11.31 7.50 17.53
CA THR A 398 -11.92 8.57 16.72
C THR A 398 -12.23 9.81 17.54
N ASP A 399 -12.66 9.62 18.79
CA ASP A 399 -12.97 10.67 19.75
C ASP A 399 -12.10 10.61 21.02
N GLY A 400 -11.25 9.59 21.15
CA GLY A 400 -10.40 9.36 22.32
C GLY A 400 -11.17 8.84 23.55
N SER A 401 -12.42 8.41 23.37
CA SER A 401 -13.30 7.96 24.46
C SER A 401 -13.09 6.49 24.83
N GLY A 402 -13.51 6.16 26.04
CA GLY A 402 -13.47 4.83 26.59
C GLY A 402 -12.08 4.40 27.05
N CYS A 403 -12.08 3.38 27.89
CA CYS A 403 -10.92 2.87 28.60
C CYS A 403 -10.83 1.35 28.46
N LEU A 404 -9.63 0.84 28.18
CA LEU A 404 -9.24 -0.57 28.26
C LEU A 404 -8.17 -0.73 29.34
N LEU A 405 -8.34 -1.71 30.23
CA LEU A 405 -7.43 -2.02 31.34
C LEU A 405 -7.04 -3.50 31.31
N TRP A 406 -5.74 -3.77 31.44
CA TRP A 406 -5.18 -5.12 31.52
C TRP A 406 -4.66 -5.42 32.93
N PHE A 407 -4.83 -6.66 33.41
CA PHE A 407 -4.48 -7.08 34.79
C PHE A 407 -3.51 -8.27 34.87
N GLY A 408 -2.82 -8.59 33.78
CA GLY A 408 -1.92 -9.74 33.71
C GLY A 408 -0.89 -9.62 32.61
N ASP A 409 -0.44 -10.76 32.12
CA ASP A 409 0.50 -10.87 31.01
C ASP A 409 -0.06 -10.20 29.75
N LEU A 410 0.73 -9.29 29.18
CA LEU A 410 0.42 -8.68 27.89
C LEU A 410 0.94 -9.61 26.80
N VAL A 411 0.04 -10.19 26.01
CA VAL A 411 0.41 -11.16 24.97
C VAL A 411 -0.07 -10.67 23.60
N ASP A 412 0.58 -11.20 22.56
CA ASP A 412 0.21 -10.96 21.16
C ASP A 412 0.27 -9.47 20.76
N VAL A 413 1.31 -8.78 21.24
CA VAL A 413 1.61 -7.39 20.89
C VAL A 413 2.46 -7.36 19.62
N ARG A 414 2.13 -6.45 18.72
CA ARG A 414 2.83 -6.24 17.46
C ARG A 414 3.00 -4.77 17.19
N GLU A 415 4.16 -4.36 16.70
CA GLU A 415 4.45 -2.98 16.31
C GLU A 415 4.08 -2.73 14.85
N TYR A 416 3.53 -1.53 14.60
CA TYR A 416 3.25 -1.01 13.28
C TYR A 416 3.96 0.31 13.05
N THR A 417 4.37 0.55 11.81
CA THR A 417 4.90 1.87 11.40
C THR A 417 3.80 2.91 11.31
N GLU A 418 2.57 2.51 10.99
CA GLU A 418 1.40 3.36 10.87
C GLU A 418 0.14 2.56 11.23
N ASN A 419 -0.97 3.26 11.53
CA ASN A 419 -2.29 2.65 11.74
C ASN A 419 -2.42 1.72 12.96
N GLY A 420 -1.41 1.68 13.85
CA GLY A 420 -1.52 1.07 15.17
C GLY A 420 -2.21 1.99 16.18
N GLN A 421 -2.27 1.51 17.42
CA GLN A 421 -2.85 2.23 18.54
C GLN A 421 -1.87 2.27 19.71
N ASP A 422 -1.88 3.37 20.45
CA ASP A 422 -1.00 3.56 21.59
C ASP A 422 -1.57 2.87 22.83
N PHE A 423 -0.70 2.35 23.69
CA PHE A 423 -1.07 1.90 25.03
C PHE A 423 0.01 2.27 26.04
N PHE A 424 -0.35 2.26 27.31
CA PHE A 424 0.46 2.76 28.40
C PHE A 424 0.76 1.60 29.34
N ILE A 425 2.03 1.21 29.42
CA ILE A 425 2.49 0.09 30.25
C ILE A 425 3.01 0.60 31.59
N ARG A 426 2.59 -0.04 32.69
CA ARG A 426 3.03 0.32 34.05
C ARG A 426 4.46 -0.13 34.30
N LEU A 427 5.31 0.77 34.78
CA LEU A 427 6.73 0.53 35.05
C LEU A 427 7.17 1.10 36.41
N ALA A 428 8.24 0.53 36.97
CA ALA A 428 8.89 1.05 38.17
C ALA A 428 9.62 2.37 37.90
N ALA A 429 9.79 3.19 38.95
CA ALA A 429 10.45 4.49 38.88
C ALA A 429 11.83 4.47 38.21
N SER A 430 12.63 3.42 38.49
CA SER A 430 13.98 3.24 37.93
C SER A 430 13.97 3.15 36.40
N ASP A 431 12.93 2.53 35.85
CA ASP A 431 12.85 2.19 34.44
C ASP A 431 12.32 3.38 33.64
N LEU A 432 11.49 4.22 34.27
CA LEU A 432 11.05 5.52 33.74
C LEU A 432 12.22 6.51 33.59
N VAL A 433 13.22 6.45 34.48
CA VAL A 433 14.37 7.38 34.51
C VAL A 433 15.53 6.92 33.61
N SER A 434 15.56 5.64 33.20
CA SER A 434 16.67 5.04 32.45
C SER A 434 16.93 5.64 31.06
N VAL A 435 16.04 6.50 30.55
CA VAL A 435 16.23 7.27 29.29
C VAL A 435 16.95 8.62 29.50
N GLY A 436 17.21 9.04 30.75
CA GLY A 436 17.79 10.37 31.07
C GLY A 436 19.19 10.39 31.70
N GLY A 437 19.75 9.26 32.11
CA GLY A 437 20.86 9.20 33.08
C GLY A 437 22.27 9.61 32.62
N SER A 438 22.55 9.67 31.31
CA SER A 438 23.91 9.97 30.80
C SER A 438 24.24 11.48 30.75
N LYS A 439 23.23 12.35 30.73
CA LYS A 439 23.43 13.78 30.41
C LYS A 439 24.10 14.61 31.51
N ARG A 440 24.13 14.16 32.78
CA ARG A 440 24.64 14.97 33.91
C ARG A 440 26.17 14.97 34.03
N LYS A 441 26.83 13.82 33.78
CA LYS A 441 28.31 13.73 33.79
C LYS A 441 28.92 14.45 32.59
N THR A 442 28.27 14.36 31.42
CA THR A 442 28.69 15.04 30.20
C THR A 442 28.52 16.56 30.32
N ARG A 443 27.42 17.05 30.93
CA ARG A 443 27.23 18.49 31.19
C ARG A 443 28.32 19.10 32.08
N LEU A 444 28.74 18.41 33.15
CA LEU A 444 29.84 18.90 34.01
C LEU A 444 31.18 18.95 33.27
N TRP A 445 31.46 17.97 32.41
CA TRP A 445 32.65 17.96 31.55
C TRP A 445 32.61 19.08 30.51
N ILE A 446 31.45 19.33 29.89
CA ILE A 446 31.24 20.42 28.94
C ILE A 446 31.42 21.78 29.63
N ILE A 447 30.90 21.96 30.83
CA ILE A 447 31.07 23.22 31.59
C ILE A 447 32.56 23.48 31.89
N ALA A 448 33.33 22.46 32.28
CA ALA A 448 34.77 22.60 32.54
C ALA A 448 35.55 22.97 31.26
N VAL A 449 35.24 22.34 30.13
CA VAL A 449 35.86 22.64 28.82
C VAL A 449 35.47 24.03 28.33
N CYS A 450 34.20 24.42 28.50
CA CYS A 450 33.72 25.76 28.15
C CYS A 450 34.39 26.84 29.00
N LEU A 451 34.59 26.62 30.31
CA LEU A 451 35.30 27.57 31.18
C LEU A 451 36.77 27.73 30.76
N LEU A 452 37.43 26.64 30.37
CA LEU A 452 38.80 26.67 29.85
C LEU A 452 38.88 27.42 28.51
N ALA A 453 37.94 27.15 27.60
CA ALA A 453 37.85 27.81 26.30
C ALA A 453 37.56 29.32 26.44
N VAL A 454 36.68 29.71 27.38
CA VAL A 454 36.40 31.11 27.71
C VAL A 454 37.65 31.79 28.31
N GLY A 455 38.43 31.09 29.14
CA GLY A 455 39.70 31.60 29.66
C GLY A 455 40.72 31.88 28.55
N ILE A 456 40.86 30.95 27.59
CA ILE A 456 41.75 31.10 26.44
C ILE A 456 41.25 32.21 25.49
N ALA A 457 39.94 32.28 25.27
CA ALA A 457 39.33 33.33 24.46
C ALA A 457 39.47 34.71 25.09
N ALA A 458 39.35 34.83 26.42
CA ALA A 458 39.57 36.08 27.15
C ALA A 458 41.03 36.54 27.07
N LEU A 459 41.99 35.59 27.17
CA LEU A 459 43.42 35.88 26.99
C LEU A 459 43.73 36.32 25.55
N GLY A 460 43.13 35.63 24.57
CA GLY A 460 43.19 35.97 23.15
C GLY A 460 42.56 37.34 22.86
N PHE A 461 41.41 37.65 23.47
CA PHE A 461 40.74 38.94 23.33
C PHE A 461 41.53 40.07 24.00
N PHE A 462 42.21 39.82 25.12
CA PHE A 462 43.12 40.77 25.74
C PHE A 462 44.34 41.09 24.86
N LEU A 463 44.92 40.08 24.20
CA LEU A 463 46.00 40.24 23.23
C LEU A 463 45.51 40.95 21.95
N ILE A 464 44.34 40.59 21.44
CA ILE A 464 43.68 41.24 20.30
C ILE A 464 43.30 42.69 20.64
N PHE A 465 42.89 43.00 21.87
CA PHE A 465 42.59 44.37 22.33
C PHE A 465 43.85 45.22 22.39
N ARG A 466 44.98 44.65 22.81
CA ARG A 466 46.32 45.29 22.71
C ARG A 466 46.72 45.57 21.26
N PHE A 467 46.42 44.66 20.33
CA PHE A 467 46.71 44.82 18.89
C PHE A 467 45.70 45.74 18.16
N ARG A 468 44.42 45.75 18.57
CA ARG A 468 43.34 46.53 17.96
C ARG A 468 43.28 47.98 18.41
N ARG A 469 44.00 48.37 19.47
CA ARG A 469 44.26 49.78 19.80
C ARG A 469 45.05 50.54 18.72
N LYS A 470 45.55 49.85 17.68
CA LYS A 470 46.23 50.44 16.52
C LYS A 470 45.42 50.54 15.22
N ARG A 471 44.17 50.07 15.14
CA ARG A 471 43.35 50.28 13.92
C ARG A 471 41.91 50.62 14.27
N LEU A 472 41.63 51.90 14.13
CA LEU A 472 40.37 52.61 14.30
C LEU A 472 39.39 52.35 13.13
N ARG A 473 38.08 52.33 13.51
CA ARG A 473 36.87 52.69 12.72
C ARG A 473 36.39 51.65 11.69
N ARG A 474 35.10 51.30 11.53
CA ARG A 474 33.78 51.58 12.15
C ARG A 474 32.80 50.47 11.61
N PRO A 475 31.52 50.38 12.06
CA PRO A 475 30.85 49.10 12.33
C PRO A 475 29.77 48.69 11.31
N ALA A 476 29.38 47.40 11.34
CA ALA A 476 28.04 46.95 10.95
C ALA A 476 27.54 45.95 12.01
N SER A 477 26.37 46.26 12.55
CA SER A 477 25.68 45.63 13.66
C SER A 477 24.87 44.43 13.22
N ILE A 478 25.04 43.28 13.89
CA ILE A 478 24.11 42.13 13.85
C ILE A 478 23.25 42.19 15.11
N MET A 479 21.94 42.17 14.91
CA MET A 479 20.90 42.21 15.92
C MET A 479 20.51 40.76 16.26
N MET A 480 20.59 40.37 17.53
CA MET A 480 20.07 39.11 18.06
C MET A 480 18.69 39.33 18.67
N ILE A 481 17.71 38.48 18.35
CA ILE A 481 16.46 38.27 19.11
C ILE A 481 16.12 36.79 18.91
N GLN A 482 16.26 35.90 19.90
CA GLN A 482 15.45 35.69 21.11
C GLN A 482 14.02 35.21 20.80
N GLU A 483 13.85 33.90 20.91
CA GLU A 483 12.57 33.19 20.75
C GLU A 483 11.50 33.57 21.79
N ARG A 484 10.25 33.51 21.34
CA ARG A 484 9.10 33.08 22.14
C ARG A 484 8.44 31.88 21.45
N ASP A 485 8.84 30.70 21.91
CA ASP A 485 8.05 29.52 22.27
C ASP A 485 6.88 29.07 21.36
N GLN A 486 7.05 27.90 20.72
CA GLN A 486 6.30 26.67 21.06
C GLN A 486 6.87 25.42 20.36
N THR A 487 7.74 24.74 21.10
CA THR A 487 8.07 23.30 21.17
C THR A 487 7.89 22.37 19.95
N VAL A 488 9.02 21.98 19.33
CA VAL A 488 9.27 20.61 18.82
C VAL A 488 10.71 20.22 19.19
N ASP A 489 10.86 19.09 19.85
CA ASP A 489 12.11 18.53 20.41
C ASP A 489 13.14 18.18 19.32
N GLU A 490 14.37 18.62 19.56
CA GLU A 490 15.51 18.57 18.65
C GLU A 490 16.27 17.23 18.76
N SER A 491 16.44 16.55 17.63
CA SER A 491 17.58 15.67 17.44
C SER A 491 18.03 15.62 15.98
N ARG A 492 18.80 16.64 15.59
CA ARG A 492 19.97 16.64 14.67
C ARG A 492 20.18 18.05 14.13
N GLU A 493 20.69 18.95 14.98
CA GLU A 493 21.27 20.20 14.50
C GLU A 493 22.57 19.89 13.75
N HIS A 494 22.46 19.82 12.43
CA HIS A 494 23.54 20.26 11.56
C HIS A 494 23.11 21.62 11.04
N GLU A 495 23.79 22.68 11.50
CA GLU A 495 23.67 24.04 10.95
C GLU A 495 23.68 23.98 9.41
N LEU A 496 22.52 24.25 8.82
CA LEU A 496 22.37 24.51 7.40
C LEU A 496 22.49 26.02 7.24
N GLU A 497 23.58 26.51 6.65
CA GLU A 497 23.70 27.90 6.18
C GLU A 497 22.83 28.11 4.92
N LEU A 498 21.53 27.80 4.99
CA LEU A 498 20.59 28.03 3.91
C LEU A 498 19.83 29.35 4.19
N PRO A 499 19.93 30.36 3.31
CA PRO A 499 19.20 31.62 3.47
C PRO A 499 17.69 31.42 3.62
N LEU A 500 17.10 32.01 4.66
CA LEU A 500 15.66 32.09 4.85
C LEU A 500 15.15 33.42 4.28
N PHE A 501 14.13 33.34 3.43
CA PHE A 501 13.47 34.51 2.85
C PHE A 501 12.10 34.72 3.51
N ASP A 502 11.76 35.98 3.81
CA ASP A 502 10.41 36.34 4.25
C ASP A 502 9.39 36.10 3.12
N PHE A 503 8.19 35.62 3.43
CA PHE A 503 7.15 35.41 2.42
C PHE A 503 6.78 36.72 1.70
N SER A 504 6.85 37.86 2.40
CA SER A 504 6.64 39.19 1.82
C SER A 504 7.69 39.56 0.76
N THR A 505 8.91 39.02 0.86
CA THR A 505 9.97 39.20 -0.13
C THR A 505 9.70 38.31 -1.33
N ILE A 506 9.35 37.03 -1.09
CA ILE A 506 9.00 36.07 -2.14
C ILE A 506 7.82 36.55 -2.98
N THR A 507 6.73 36.98 -2.35
CA THR A 507 5.55 37.53 -3.02
C THR A 507 5.88 38.76 -3.86
N LYS A 508 6.80 39.64 -3.44
CA LYS A 508 7.21 40.79 -4.26
C LYS A 508 8.03 40.37 -5.47
N VAL A 509 8.97 39.43 -5.31
CA VAL A 509 9.83 39.01 -6.44
C VAL A 509 9.07 38.19 -7.48
N THR A 510 8.00 37.47 -7.07
CA THR A 510 7.11 36.72 -7.95
C THR A 510 5.87 37.50 -8.42
N ASP A 511 5.78 38.81 -8.12
CA ASP A 511 4.61 39.64 -8.45
C ASP A 511 3.29 39.00 -8.01
N LEU A 512 3.19 38.72 -6.70
CA LEU A 512 2.07 38.04 -6.05
C LEU A 512 1.76 36.65 -6.62
N PHE A 513 2.79 35.93 -7.08
CA PHE A 513 2.65 34.65 -7.78
C PHE A 513 1.74 34.77 -9.02
N SER A 514 1.89 35.85 -9.78
CA SER A 514 1.14 36.08 -11.00
C SER A 514 1.32 34.93 -12.00
N GLU A 515 0.21 34.52 -12.64
CA GLU A 515 0.23 33.50 -13.70
C GLU A 515 1.13 33.90 -14.88
N SER A 516 1.35 35.20 -15.12
CA SER A 516 2.27 35.66 -16.16
C SER A 516 3.75 35.33 -15.87
N ARG A 517 4.08 34.99 -14.62
CA ARG A 517 5.41 34.57 -14.18
C ARG A 517 5.50 33.07 -13.95
N LYS A 518 4.43 32.30 -14.19
CA LYS A 518 4.44 30.85 -14.01
C LYS A 518 5.32 30.19 -15.07
N LEU A 519 6.29 29.41 -14.60
CA LEU A 519 7.24 28.65 -15.43
C LEU A 519 6.71 27.24 -15.73
N GLY A 520 5.94 26.68 -14.80
CA GLY A 520 5.34 25.36 -14.92
C GLY A 520 4.59 24.94 -13.66
N GLU A 521 3.82 23.87 -13.76
CA GLU A 521 3.08 23.27 -12.66
C GLU A 521 3.15 21.74 -12.77
N GLY A 522 3.41 21.07 -11.65
CA GLY A 522 3.44 19.61 -11.56
C GLY A 522 2.77 19.12 -10.27
N GLY A 523 2.79 17.81 -10.02
CA GLY A 523 2.15 17.20 -8.85
C GLY A 523 2.65 17.70 -7.48
N PHE A 524 3.74 18.46 -7.46
CA PHE A 524 4.41 18.95 -6.26
C PHE A 524 4.26 20.47 -6.05
N GLY A 525 3.54 21.17 -6.93
CA GLY A 525 3.29 22.61 -6.83
C GLY A 525 3.65 23.40 -8.08
N SER A 526 3.43 24.72 -7.99
CA SER A 526 3.66 25.66 -9.09
C SER A 526 5.02 26.34 -8.96
N VAL A 527 5.71 26.52 -10.09
CA VAL A 527 7.02 27.19 -10.17
C VAL A 527 6.86 28.53 -10.87
N TYR A 528 7.41 29.59 -10.28
CA TYR A 528 7.30 30.96 -10.78
C TYR A 528 8.69 31.58 -10.98
N LYS A 529 8.81 32.46 -11.98
CA LYS A 529 10.01 33.28 -12.18
C LYS A 529 10.00 34.45 -11.21
N GLY A 530 11.05 34.55 -10.41
CA GLY A 530 11.32 35.68 -9.53
C GLY A 530 12.49 36.52 -10.01
N VAL A 531 12.51 37.80 -9.64
CA VAL A 531 13.67 38.68 -9.85
C VAL A 531 13.93 39.46 -8.57
N PHE A 532 15.10 39.25 -7.95
CA PHE A 532 15.52 40.01 -6.77
C PHE A 532 15.92 41.44 -7.14
N LYS A 533 16.03 42.32 -6.13
CA LYS A 533 16.32 43.76 -6.32
C LYS A 533 17.69 44.04 -6.95
N ASP A 534 18.63 43.12 -6.78
CA ASP A 534 19.96 43.14 -7.38
C ASP A 534 19.99 42.63 -8.82
N GLY A 535 18.83 42.25 -9.38
CA GLY A 535 18.68 41.73 -10.74
C GLY A 535 18.87 40.22 -10.85
N GLN A 536 19.11 39.51 -9.75
CA GLN A 536 19.25 38.05 -9.79
C GLN A 536 17.90 37.37 -10.14
N GLU A 537 17.87 36.63 -11.25
CA GLU A 537 16.71 35.81 -11.64
C GLU A 537 16.70 34.49 -10.87
N VAL A 538 15.52 34.09 -10.37
CA VAL A 538 15.31 32.87 -9.59
C VAL A 538 14.07 32.11 -10.01
N ALA A 539 14.06 30.81 -9.71
CA ALA A 539 12.87 29.97 -9.83
C ALA A 539 12.30 29.68 -8.43
N VAL A 540 11.04 30.04 -8.22
CA VAL A 540 10.35 29.95 -6.93
C VAL A 540 9.30 28.83 -7.01
N LYS A 541 9.58 27.70 -6.39
CA LYS A 541 8.68 26.54 -6.31
C LYS A 541 7.83 26.66 -5.05
N ARG A 542 6.55 26.98 -5.23
CA ARG A 542 5.55 27.04 -4.14
C ARG A 542 4.83 25.70 -4.07
N LEU A 543 4.97 25.02 -2.95
CA LEU A 543 4.39 23.69 -2.76
C LEU A 543 2.88 23.78 -2.52
N SER A 544 2.15 22.75 -2.97
CA SER A 544 0.70 22.68 -2.80
C SER A 544 0.30 22.57 -1.32
N LYS A 545 -0.80 23.23 -0.94
CA LYS A 545 -1.35 23.20 0.43
C LYS A 545 -2.15 21.94 0.73
N ASP A 546 -2.72 21.32 -0.31
CA ASP A 546 -3.70 20.24 -0.17
C ASP A 546 -3.07 18.83 -0.16
N SER A 547 -1.74 18.71 -0.20
CA SER A 547 -1.05 17.42 -0.18
C SER A 547 -0.28 17.19 1.12
N THR A 548 -0.61 16.12 1.85
CA THR A 548 0.18 15.60 2.98
C THR A 548 1.61 15.25 2.57
N GLN A 549 1.81 14.95 1.29
CA GLN A 549 3.09 14.63 0.65
C GLN A 549 4.04 15.84 0.50
N GLY A 550 3.52 17.06 0.34
CA GLY A 550 4.34 18.26 0.10
C GLY A 550 5.27 18.62 1.27
N LEU A 551 4.93 18.25 2.51
CA LEU A 551 5.78 18.51 3.68
C LEU A 551 7.01 17.59 3.73
N ASP A 552 6.85 16.30 3.45
CA ASP A 552 7.95 15.34 3.48
C ASP A 552 8.91 15.55 2.31
N GLU A 553 8.38 15.94 1.15
CA GLU A 553 9.18 16.30 -0.02
C GLU A 553 9.93 17.60 0.18
N PHE A 554 9.31 18.61 0.80
CA PHE A 554 10.00 19.84 1.20
C PHE A 554 11.18 19.53 2.12
N LYS A 555 10.95 18.72 3.16
CA LYS A 555 12.02 18.31 4.08
C LYS A 555 13.11 17.54 3.36
N ASN A 556 12.77 16.55 2.52
CA ASN A 556 13.75 15.79 1.75
C ASN A 556 14.57 16.70 0.84
N GLU A 557 13.93 17.61 0.12
CA GLU A 557 14.58 18.50 -0.83
C GLU A 557 15.53 19.46 -0.10
N VAL A 558 15.09 20.11 0.99
CA VAL A 558 15.94 20.97 1.83
C VAL A 558 17.11 20.19 2.45
N ILE A 559 16.86 19.01 3.03
CA ILE A 559 17.91 18.21 3.70
C ILE A 559 18.93 17.69 2.70
N THR A 560 18.48 17.29 1.50
CA THR A 560 19.33 16.64 0.49
C THR A 560 20.11 17.67 -0.32
N ILE A 561 19.46 18.69 -0.88
CA ILE A 561 20.08 19.57 -1.87
C ILE A 561 20.88 20.72 -1.24
N ALA A 562 20.56 21.15 -0.01
CA ALA A 562 21.23 22.30 0.62
C ALA A 562 22.73 22.08 0.84
N LYS A 563 23.20 20.83 0.79
CA LYS A 563 24.61 20.44 0.94
C LYS A 563 25.27 20.00 -0.37
N LEU A 564 24.55 20.01 -1.50
CA LEU A 564 25.07 19.59 -2.80
C LEU A 564 25.55 20.79 -3.60
N GLN A 565 26.78 20.70 -4.09
CA GLN A 565 27.36 21.71 -4.96
C GLN A 565 28.09 21.01 -6.09
N HIS A 566 27.48 21.01 -7.27
CA HIS A 566 28.06 20.43 -8.47
C HIS A 566 27.51 21.13 -9.71
N ARG A 567 28.34 21.24 -10.77
CA ARG A 567 27.98 21.96 -12.00
C ARG A 567 26.77 21.39 -12.74
N ASN A 568 26.51 20.09 -12.56
CA ASN A 568 25.40 19.35 -13.18
C ASN A 568 24.22 19.08 -12.23
N LEU A 569 24.12 19.79 -11.10
CA LEU A 569 22.95 19.75 -10.21
C LEU A 569 22.40 21.16 -10.04
N VAL A 570 21.08 21.31 -9.95
CA VAL A 570 20.45 22.62 -9.71
C VAL A 570 20.75 23.07 -8.28
N LYS A 571 21.17 24.34 -8.12
CA LYS A 571 21.48 24.93 -6.82
C LYS A 571 20.25 25.49 -6.13
N LEU A 572 19.99 25.04 -4.91
CA LEU A 572 19.04 25.71 -4.00
C LEU A 572 19.72 26.95 -3.40
N LEU A 573 19.05 28.10 -3.53
CA LEU A 573 19.51 29.40 -3.06
C LEU A 573 18.93 29.75 -1.68
N GLY A 574 17.76 29.20 -1.33
CA GLY A 574 17.16 29.39 -0.03
C GLY A 574 15.75 28.83 0.04
N CYS A 575 15.09 29.03 1.18
CA CYS A 575 13.69 28.64 1.37
C CYS A 575 12.91 29.68 2.18
N CYS A 576 11.59 29.59 2.13
CA CYS A 576 10.67 30.35 2.95
C CYS A 576 9.72 29.38 3.64
N ILE A 577 9.62 29.50 4.97
CA ILE A 577 8.72 28.72 5.82
C ILE A 577 7.99 29.73 6.69
N GLU A 578 6.75 30.06 6.33
CA GLU A 578 5.91 30.99 7.10
C GLU A 578 4.50 30.43 7.21
N LYS A 579 4.11 30.03 8.43
CA LYS A 579 2.84 29.32 8.71
C LYS A 579 2.69 28.06 7.82
N GLU A 580 1.72 28.06 6.91
CA GLU A 580 1.45 26.96 5.98
C GLU A 580 2.21 27.08 4.64
N GLU A 581 2.84 28.22 4.38
CA GLU A 581 3.56 28.48 3.12
C GLU A 581 4.95 27.85 3.17
N LYS A 582 5.21 26.92 2.23
CA LYS A 582 6.50 26.25 2.04
C LYS A 582 6.97 26.53 0.63
N VAL A 583 8.07 27.26 0.51
CA VAL A 583 8.58 27.73 -0.77
C VAL A 583 10.08 27.46 -0.87
N LEU A 584 10.52 26.97 -2.02
CA LEU A 584 11.91 26.72 -2.36
C LEU A 584 12.37 27.69 -3.46
N VAL A 585 13.56 28.26 -3.29
CA VAL A 585 14.13 29.24 -4.23
C VAL A 585 15.38 28.65 -4.87
N TYR A 586 15.34 28.44 -6.18
CA TYR A 586 16.42 27.88 -6.99
C TYR A 586 17.04 28.93 -7.91
N GLU A 587 18.25 28.65 -8.40
CA GLU A 587 18.76 29.34 -9.58
C GLU A 587 17.81 29.16 -10.78
N TYR A 588 17.59 30.23 -11.54
CA TYR A 588 16.72 30.19 -12.71
C TYR A 588 17.39 29.45 -13.89
N MET A 589 16.64 28.55 -14.53
CA MET A 589 17.07 27.79 -15.70
C MET A 589 16.34 28.31 -16.95
N PRO A 590 17.00 29.13 -17.80
CA PRO A 590 16.35 29.81 -18.92
C PRO A 590 15.92 28.87 -20.06
N ASN A 591 16.66 27.79 -20.27
CA ASN A 591 16.42 26.82 -21.32
C ASN A 591 15.54 25.65 -20.84
N LYS A 592 14.72 25.85 -19.79
CA LYS A 592 13.69 24.90 -19.33
C LYS A 592 14.24 23.47 -19.12
N SER A 593 13.38 22.48 -19.24
CA SER A 593 13.68 21.05 -19.10
C SER A 593 14.03 20.40 -20.43
N LEU A 594 14.83 19.33 -20.38
CA LEU A 594 15.32 18.59 -21.54
C LEU A 594 14.17 17.99 -22.38
N ASP A 595 13.09 17.56 -21.73
CA ASP A 595 11.92 16.99 -22.42
C ASP A 595 11.25 17.97 -23.40
N ALA A 596 11.31 19.28 -23.12
CA ALA A 596 10.84 20.33 -24.00
C ALA A 596 11.66 20.44 -25.30
N PHE A 597 12.88 19.89 -25.33
CA PHE A 597 13.74 19.85 -26.50
C PHE A 597 13.65 18.51 -27.23
N ILE A 598 13.82 17.40 -26.52
CA ILE A 598 13.97 16.08 -27.18
C ILE A 598 12.66 15.54 -27.75
N PHE A 599 11.49 15.99 -27.27
CA PHE A 599 10.18 15.50 -27.74
C PHE A 599 9.39 16.49 -28.58
N ASP A 600 9.79 17.77 -28.62
CA ASP A 600 9.18 18.76 -29.53
C ASP A 600 9.90 18.73 -30.89
N PRO A 601 9.22 18.42 -32.00
CA PRO A 601 9.87 18.29 -33.31
C PRO A 601 10.61 19.53 -33.82
N LYS A 602 10.25 20.73 -33.33
CA LYS A 602 10.91 21.99 -33.71
C LYS A 602 12.15 22.22 -32.85
N GLN A 603 12.03 22.06 -31.53
CA GLN A 603 13.13 22.25 -30.59
C GLN A 603 14.20 21.16 -30.72
N ARG A 604 13.79 19.93 -31.09
CA ARG A 604 14.68 18.77 -31.24
C ARG A 604 15.80 18.99 -32.25
N LYS A 605 15.55 19.83 -33.27
CA LYS A 605 16.54 20.22 -34.28
C LYS A 605 17.67 21.11 -33.73
N LEU A 606 17.49 21.71 -32.55
CA LEU A 606 18.50 22.51 -31.88
C LEU A 606 19.51 21.65 -31.10
N LEU A 607 19.20 20.36 -30.91
CA LEU A 607 20.07 19.41 -30.23
C LEU A 607 20.74 18.50 -31.27
N ASP A 608 21.85 18.98 -31.82
CA ASP A 608 22.77 18.15 -32.60
C ASP A 608 23.45 17.09 -31.71
N TRP A 609 24.16 16.16 -32.34
CA TRP A 609 24.81 15.09 -31.58
C TRP A 609 25.82 15.60 -30.54
N PRO A 610 26.76 16.52 -30.86
CA PRO A 610 27.68 17.06 -29.86
C PRO A 610 26.96 17.60 -28.62
N MET A 611 25.84 18.30 -28.80
CA MET A 611 25.06 18.79 -27.67
C MET A 611 24.38 17.65 -26.89
N ARG A 612 23.78 16.67 -27.58
CA ARG A 612 23.17 15.50 -26.91
C ARG A 612 24.20 14.69 -26.14
N PHE A 613 25.39 14.48 -26.69
CA PHE A 613 26.48 13.77 -26.04
C PHE A 613 27.03 14.57 -24.84
N HIS A 614 27.14 15.90 -24.95
CA HIS A 614 27.48 16.77 -23.83
C HIS A 614 26.45 16.65 -22.70
N ILE A 615 25.16 16.64 -23.04
CA ILE A 615 24.05 16.46 -22.10
C ILE A 615 24.15 15.09 -21.40
N ILE A 616 24.32 14.00 -22.15
CA ILE A 616 24.47 12.63 -21.61
C ILE A 616 25.63 12.57 -20.61
N ASN A 617 26.79 13.11 -20.99
CA ASN A 617 27.97 13.15 -20.12
C ASN A 617 27.76 14.01 -18.86
N GLY A 618 27.09 15.15 -19.00
CA GLY A 618 26.79 16.02 -17.86
C GLY A 618 25.84 15.35 -16.85
N ILE A 619 24.80 14.65 -17.33
CA ILE A 619 23.91 13.87 -16.48
C ILE A 619 24.69 12.73 -15.78
N ALA A 620 25.53 12.01 -16.51
CA ALA A 620 26.34 10.92 -15.95
C ALA A 620 27.27 11.40 -14.83
N ARG A 621 27.91 12.56 -15.00
CA ARG A 621 28.75 13.20 -13.98
C ARG A 621 27.93 13.68 -12.78
N GLY A 622 26.75 14.24 -13.01
CA GLY A 622 25.83 14.63 -11.93
C GLY A 622 25.43 13.45 -11.05
N LEU A 623 25.08 12.31 -11.65
CA LEU A 623 24.75 11.07 -10.94
C LEU A 623 25.96 10.44 -10.24
N LEU A 624 27.12 10.42 -10.89
CA LEU A 624 28.37 9.97 -10.26
C LEU A 624 28.63 10.74 -8.97
N TYR A 625 28.48 12.07 -9.01
CA TYR A 625 28.62 12.90 -7.84
C TYR A 625 27.66 12.49 -6.72
N LEU A 626 26.36 12.31 -7.01
CA LEU A 626 25.37 11.88 -6.01
C LEU A 626 25.68 10.50 -5.41
N HIS A 627 26.21 9.57 -6.21
CA HIS A 627 26.42 8.18 -5.78
C HIS A 627 27.74 7.96 -5.05
N GLN A 628 28.78 8.72 -5.38
CA GLN A 628 30.17 8.43 -4.95
C GLN A 628 30.95 9.66 -4.46
N ASP A 629 30.87 10.82 -5.13
CA ASP A 629 31.76 11.95 -4.83
C ASP A 629 31.20 12.93 -3.79
N SER A 630 29.88 12.90 -3.53
CA SER A 630 29.27 13.65 -2.44
C SER A 630 29.56 13.02 -1.09
N ARG A 631 29.63 13.85 -0.04
CA ARG A 631 29.85 13.41 1.35
C ARG A 631 28.81 12.39 1.82
N LEU A 632 27.60 12.47 1.27
CA LEU A 632 26.50 11.56 1.51
C LEU A 632 26.18 10.85 0.21
N ARG A 633 25.94 9.53 0.26
CA ARG A 633 25.44 8.79 -0.90
C ARG A 633 23.95 9.08 -1.05
N ILE A 634 23.54 9.58 -2.21
CA ILE A 634 22.17 10.01 -2.48
C ILE A 634 21.61 9.25 -3.68
N ILE A 635 20.43 8.66 -3.52
CA ILE A 635 19.67 8.00 -4.58
C ILE A 635 18.54 8.94 -5.01
N HIS A 636 18.49 9.32 -6.28
CA HIS A 636 17.55 10.30 -6.82
C HIS A 636 16.12 9.75 -6.91
N ARG A 637 15.95 8.52 -7.39
CA ARG A 637 14.68 7.76 -7.54
C ARG A 637 13.64 8.30 -8.53
N ASP A 638 13.78 9.54 -9.00
CA ASP A 638 12.92 10.11 -10.05
C ASP A 638 13.70 10.82 -11.17
N LEU A 639 14.78 10.20 -11.65
CA LEU A 639 15.55 10.73 -12.77
C LEU A 639 14.78 10.52 -14.09
N LYS A 640 14.49 11.61 -14.80
CA LYS A 640 13.76 11.62 -16.08
C LYS A 640 14.05 12.90 -16.86
N ALA A 641 13.64 12.96 -18.14
CA ALA A 641 13.92 14.11 -19.00
C ALA A 641 13.35 15.44 -18.48
N SER A 642 12.16 15.44 -17.87
CA SER A 642 11.57 16.66 -17.29
C SER A 642 12.26 17.16 -16.01
N ASN A 643 13.07 16.31 -15.37
CA ASN A 643 13.85 16.66 -14.18
C ASN A 643 15.32 17.03 -14.51
N VAL A 644 15.69 17.09 -15.80
CA VAL A 644 16.98 17.64 -16.25
C VAL A 644 16.73 19.01 -16.85
N LEU A 645 17.19 20.06 -16.18
CA LEU A 645 17.08 21.44 -16.63
C LEU A 645 18.33 21.89 -17.39
N LEU A 646 18.19 22.90 -18.24
CA LEU A 646 19.27 23.44 -19.06
C LEU A 646 19.55 24.90 -18.68
N ASP A 647 20.82 25.21 -18.41
CA ASP A 647 21.27 26.58 -18.17
C ASP A 647 21.47 27.37 -19.47
N TYR A 648 21.95 28.62 -19.38
CA TYR A 648 22.16 29.49 -20.55
C TYR A 648 23.06 28.87 -21.62
N ASP A 649 24.03 28.05 -21.21
CA ASP A 649 25.03 27.43 -22.08
C ASP A 649 24.63 25.99 -22.48
N MET A 650 23.36 25.61 -22.26
CA MET A 650 22.82 24.27 -22.51
C MET A 650 23.49 23.16 -21.67
N ASN A 651 24.10 23.50 -20.53
CA ASN A 651 24.61 22.48 -19.62
C ASN A 651 23.44 21.83 -18.86
N PRO A 652 23.45 20.49 -18.73
CA PRO A 652 22.41 19.78 -17.99
C PRO A 652 22.61 19.91 -16.49
N LYS A 653 21.51 20.17 -15.78
CA LYS A 653 21.43 20.18 -14.32
C LYS A 653 20.28 19.32 -13.82
N ILE A 654 20.60 18.30 -13.03
CA ILE A 654 19.60 17.43 -12.40
C ILE A 654 18.87 18.21 -11.31
N SER A 655 17.55 18.08 -11.28
CA SER A 655 16.62 18.79 -10.40
C SER A 655 15.58 17.86 -9.78
N ASP A 656 14.76 18.39 -8.86
CA ASP A 656 13.64 17.72 -8.20
C ASP A 656 14.05 16.56 -7.26
N PHE A 657 14.61 16.93 -6.10
CA PHE A 657 15.11 15.98 -5.10
C PHE A 657 14.06 15.60 -4.05
N GLY A 658 12.78 15.92 -4.26
CA GLY A 658 11.70 15.64 -3.29
C GLY A 658 11.58 14.16 -2.91
N MET A 659 12.00 13.27 -3.82
CA MET A 659 11.90 11.81 -3.69
C MET A 659 13.23 11.16 -3.27
N ALA A 660 14.30 11.95 -3.18
CA ALA A 660 15.64 11.47 -2.94
C ALA A 660 15.78 10.82 -1.55
N ARG A 661 16.78 9.93 -1.44
CA ARG A 661 17.10 9.22 -0.20
C ARG A 661 18.59 9.25 0.05
N ILE A 662 18.96 9.56 1.30
CA ILE A 662 20.35 9.57 1.78
C ILE A 662 20.63 8.19 2.40
N PHE A 663 21.71 7.54 1.95
CA PHE A 663 22.24 6.33 2.58
C PHE A 663 23.34 6.68 3.58
N GLY A 664 23.30 6.04 4.75
CA GLY A 664 24.28 6.19 5.82
C GLY A 664 25.28 5.03 5.88
N GLY A 665 26.54 5.31 6.25
CA GLY A 665 27.53 4.27 6.53
C GLY A 665 27.78 3.31 5.35
N ASN A 666 27.58 2.01 5.58
CA ASN A 666 27.82 0.93 4.60
C ASN A 666 26.55 0.51 3.81
N GLU A 667 25.45 1.26 3.89
CA GLU A 667 24.20 0.94 3.19
C GLU A 667 24.40 0.99 1.66
N THR A 668 24.11 -0.12 0.99
CA THR A 668 24.21 -0.26 -0.48
C THR A 668 22.85 -0.38 -1.16
N GLN A 669 21.79 -0.67 -0.41
CA GLN A 669 20.44 -0.90 -0.90
C GLN A 669 19.43 -0.51 0.19
N GLY A 670 18.32 0.10 -0.22
CA GLY A 670 17.19 0.46 0.63
C GLY A 670 15.91 -0.21 0.14
N ASN A 671 14.92 -0.31 1.04
CA ASN A 671 13.59 -0.85 0.72
C ASN A 671 12.52 0.16 1.12
N THR A 672 11.47 0.30 0.31
CA THR A 672 10.31 1.15 0.59
C THR A 672 9.01 0.46 0.22
N LYS A 673 8.03 0.50 1.13
CA LYS A 673 6.65 0.03 0.86
C LYS A 673 5.89 0.99 -0.05
N ARG A 674 6.32 2.26 -0.10
CA ARG A 674 5.77 3.31 -0.96
C ARG A 674 6.71 3.49 -2.16
N VAL A 675 6.45 2.76 -3.24
CA VAL A 675 7.15 2.95 -4.51
C VAL A 675 6.62 4.23 -5.13
N VAL A 676 7.55 5.15 -5.35
CA VAL A 676 7.25 6.48 -5.87
C VAL A 676 8.26 6.79 -6.98
N GLY A 677 7.78 7.27 -8.11
CA GLY A 677 8.63 7.65 -9.23
C GLY A 677 7.83 7.69 -10.53
N THR A 678 8.51 7.95 -11.63
CA THR A 678 7.85 8.02 -12.94
C THR A 678 7.88 6.67 -13.65
N TYR A 679 6.69 6.11 -13.94
CA TYR A 679 6.57 4.89 -14.73
C TYR A 679 7.27 5.02 -16.08
N GLY A 680 8.03 3.99 -16.45
CA GLY A 680 8.89 3.97 -17.63
C GLY A 680 10.37 4.28 -17.34
N TYR A 681 10.69 4.88 -16.19
CA TYR A 681 12.07 5.13 -15.75
C TYR A 681 12.47 4.29 -14.53
N MET A 682 11.50 3.75 -13.80
CA MET A 682 11.75 2.89 -12.62
C MET A 682 12.33 1.54 -13.05
N SER A 683 13.33 1.05 -12.31
CA SER A 683 13.90 -0.29 -12.51
C SER A 683 12.94 -1.41 -12.06
N PRO A 684 13.06 -2.64 -12.60
CA PRO A 684 12.18 -3.75 -12.27
C PRO A 684 12.09 -4.05 -10.77
N GLU A 685 13.23 -4.18 -10.08
CA GLU A 685 13.30 -4.49 -8.65
C GLU A 685 12.73 -3.35 -7.79
N TYR A 686 12.79 -2.11 -8.27
CA TYR A 686 12.21 -0.99 -7.57
C TYR A 686 10.70 -0.93 -7.74
N ALA A 687 10.21 -1.18 -8.97
CA ALA A 687 8.79 -1.17 -9.28
C ALA A 687 8.03 -2.36 -8.66
N ILE A 688 8.68 -3.53 -8.57
CA ILE A 688 8.06 -4.80 -8.16
C ILE A 688 8.29 -5.08 -6.67
N ASP A 689 9.47 -4.79 -6.12
CA ASP A 689 9.84 -5.17 -4.75
C ASP A 689 10.17 -3.98 -3.86
N GLY A 690 10.19 -2.76 -4.39
CA GLY A 690 10.42 -1.53 -3.63
C GLY A 690 11.88 -1.36 -3.25
N LEU A 691 12.75 -2.16 -3.84
CA LEU A 691 14.17 -2.16 -3.62
C LEU A 691 14.81 -1.08 -4.47
N PHE A 692 15.47 -0.11 -3.84
CA PHE A 692 16.17 0.96 -4.54
C PHE A 692 17.63 1.02 -4.12
N SER A 693 18.49 1.35 -5.06
CA SER A 693 19.92 1.54 -4.85
C SER A 693 20.48 2.49 -5.91
N ILE A 694 21.80 2.68 -5.90
CA ILE A 694 22.49 3.38 -6.99
C ILE A 694 22.19 2.73 -8.37
N LYS A 695 21.92 1.41 -8.41
CA LYS A 695 21.60 0.67 -9.64
C LYS A 695 20.21 0.99 -10.19
N SER A 696 19.31 1.49 -9.35
CA SER A 696 17.97 1.92 -9.78
C SER A 696 18.07 3.25 -10.55
N ASP A 697 18.89 4.20 -10.08
CA ASP A 697 19.18 5.44 -10.81
C ASP A 697 19.97 5.17 -12.10
N VAL A 698 20.88 4.18 -12.11
CA VAL A 698 21.60 3.75 -13.33
C VAL A 698 20.61 3.25 -14.39
N PHE A 699 19.59 2.49 -14.00
CA PHE A 699 18.53 2.06 -14.91
C PHE A 699 17.80 3.26 -15.51
N SER A 700 17.35 4.21 -14.68
CA SER A 700 16.69 5.43 -15.14
C SER A 700 17.57 6.25 -16.09
N PHE A 701 18.88 6.30 -15.84
CA PHE A 701 19.86 6.92 -16.74
C PHE A 701 19.90 6.24 -18.10
N GLY A 702 19.95 4.90 -18.14
CA GLY A 702 19.94 4.15 -19.41
C GLY A 702 18.67 4.40 -20.24
N VAL A 703 17.51 4.48 -19.59
CA VAL A 703 16.26 4.88 -20.26
C VAL A 703 16.40 6.28 -20.85
N LEU A 704 16.88 7.24 -20.06
CA LEU A 704 17.03 8.64 -20.46
C LEU A 704 18.00 8.80 -21.64
N VAL A 705 19.10 8.04 -21.68
CA VAL A 705 20.04 8.04 -22.82
C VAL A 705 19.35 7.58 -24.11
N LEU A 706 18.54 6.51 -24.06
CA LEU A 706 17.80 6.04 -25.24
C LEU A 706 16.75 7.05 -25.71
N GLU A 707 16.10 7.77 -24.81
CA GLU A 707 15.18 8.86 -25.18
C GLU A 707 15.92 10.04 -25.81
N ILE A 708 17.10 10.41 -25.30
CA ILE A 708 17.95 11.45 -25.89
C ILE A 708 18.39 11.04 -27.30
N ILE A 709 18.81 9.80 -27.52
CA ILE A 709 19.30 9.33 -28.82
C ILE A 709 18.16 9.21 -29.84
N SER A 710 17.02 8.66 -29.44
CA SER A 710 15.89 8.42 -30.36
C SER A 710 14.99 9.64 -30.57
N GLY A 711 14.99 10.60 -29.63
CA GLY A 711 14.01 11.67 -29.63
C GLY A 711 12.56 11.18 -29.43
N LYS A 712 12.38 9.97 -28.87
CA LYS A 712 11.08 9.31 -28.64
C LYS A 712 10.91 9.01 -27.15
N ARG A 713 9.68 9.20 -26.63
CA ARG A 713 9.35 8.86 -25.23
C ARG A 713 9.29 7.35 -25.04
N ASN A 714 9.82 6.83 -23.94
CA ASN A 714 9.71 5.40 -23.62
C ASN A 714 8.25 4.99 -23.29
N ARG A 715 7.52 5.83 -22.53
CA ARG A 715 6.09 5.63 -22.25
C ARG A 715 5.27 6.00 -23.49
N GLY A 716 4.39 5.10 -23.92
CA GLY A 716 3.59 5.28 -25.13
C GLY A 716 4.34 4.97 -26.44
N PHE A 717 5.60 4.53 -26.39
CA PHE A 717 6.30 4.03 -27.57
C PHE A 717 5.54 2.85 -28.18
N TYR A 718 5.35 2.91 -29.50
CA TYR A 718 4.72 1.91 -30.34
C TYR A 718 5.49 1.82 -31.66
N HIS A 719 5.79 0.62 -32.11
CA HIS A 719 6.37 0.35 -33.43
C HIS A 719 5.41 -0.56 -34.19
N GLU A 720 5.20 -0.31 -35.48
CA GLU A 720 4.19 -1.03 -36.28
C GLU A 720 4.50 -2.54 -36.37
N ASP A 721 5.78 -2.90 -36.51
CA ASP A 721 6.22 -4.30 -36.62
C ASP A 721 6.27 -5.04 -35.27
N HIS A 722 6.25 -4.32 -34.14
CA HIS A 722 6.38 -4.96 -32.83
C HIS A 722 5.87 -4.16 -31.64
N LYS A 723 5.24 -4.85 -30.71
CA LYS A 723 4.55 -4.23 -29.57
C LYS A 723 5.46 -4.01 -28.34
N HIS A 724 6.77 -3.88 -28.52
CA HIS A 724 7.71 -3.55 -27.44
C HIS A 724 7.71 -2.06 -27.06
N ASN A 725 8.19 -1.76 -25.85
CA ASN A 725 8.58 -0.39 -25.44
C ASN A 725 9.93 0.03 -26.09
N LEU A 726 10.38 1.25 -25.86
CA LEU A 726 11.61 1.78 -26.48
C LEU A 726 12.85 0.93 -26.12
N LEU A 727 12.91 0.39 -24.91
CA LEU A 727 14.00 -0.48 -24.46
C LEU A 727 14.05 -1.79 -25.27
N GLY A 728 12.90 -2.44 -25.45
CA GLY A 728 12.80 -3.67 -26.24
C GLY A 728 13.05 -3.44 -27.74
N HIS A 729 12.66 -2.28 -28.27
CA HIS A 729 13.01 -1.87 -29.64
C HIS A 729 14.52 -1.71 -29.81
N ALA A 730 15.17 -0.95 -28.93
CA ALA A 730 16.61 -0.73 -28.99
C ALA A 730 17.41 -2.03 -28.83
N TRP A 731 16.99 -2.90 -27.91
CA TRP A 731 17.60 -4.22 -27.72
C TRP A 731 17.48 -5.11 -28.96
N ARG A 732 16.31 -5.12 -29.60
CA ARG A 732 16.11 -5.88 -30.85
C ARG A 732 17.04 -5.39 -31.95
N LEU A 733 17.04 -4.09 -32.22
CA LEU A 733 17.89 -3.50 -33.25
C LEU A 733 19.38 -3.78 -32.98
N TYR A 734 19.79 -3.70 -31.71
CA TYR A 734 21.15 -4.10 -31.30
C TYR A 734 21.45 -5.57 -31.63
N ARG A 735 20.52 -6.49 -31.29
CA ARG A 735 20.62 -7.93 -31.57
C ARG A 735 20.63 -8.27 -33.06
N GLU A 736 19.98 -7.46 -33.88
CA GLU A 736 19.94 -7.58 -35.34
C GLU A 736 21.16 -6.93 -36.02
N GLY A 737 22.09 -6.36 -35.24
CA GLY A 737 23.30 -5.70 -35.75
C GLY A 737 23.04 -4.33 -36.38
N LYS A 738 21.93 -3.68 -36.00
CA LYS A 738 21.44 -2.39 -36.54
C LYS A 738 21.18 -1.34 -35.43
N PRO A 739 22.03 -1.19 -34.40
CA PRO A 739 21.77 -0.26 -33.31
C PRO A 739 21.58 1.20 -33.77
N GLU A 740 22.18 1.60 -34.89
CA GLU A 740 22.03 2.91 -35.49
C GLU A 740 20.59 3.27 -35.89
N GLU A 741 19.71 2.28 -36.12
CA GLU A 741 18.31 2.53 -36.47
C GLU A 741 17.48 3.08 -35.30
N VAL A 742 18.01 3.07 -34.07
CA VAL A 742 17.39 3.72 -32.89
C VAL A 742 17.47 5.25 -33.01
N MET A 743 18.41 5.76 -33.78
CA MET A 743 18.83 7.14 -33.81
C MET A 743 17.77 8.06 -34.45
N ASP A 744 17.63 9.26 -33.91
CA ASP A 744 16.75 10.29 -34.49
C ASP A 744 17.19 10.62 -35.92
N GLU A 745 16.24 10.62 -36.87
CA GLU A 745 16.43 10.92 -38.29
C GLU A 745 17.12 12.29 -38.52
N THR A 746 17.02 13.20 -37.55
CA THR A 746 17.66 14.52 -37.59
C THR A 746 19.18 14.49 -37.36
N MET A 747 19.77 13.35 -36.96
CA MET A 747 21.18 13.20 -36.59
C MET A 747 22.02 12.40 -37.62
N ASN A 748 21.67 12.46 -38.91
CA ASN A 748 22.20 11.56 -39.94
C ASN A 748 23.63 11.93 -40.44
N ASP A 749 24.61 12.01 -39.54
CA ASP A 749 26.04 12.21 -39.85
C ASP A 749 26.86 10.92 -39.65
N SER A 750 27.49 10.45 -40.72
CA SER A 750 28.33 9.24 -40.74
C SER A 750 29.53 9.28 -39.79
N GLN A 751 30.03 10.47 -39.42
CA GLN A 751 31.23 10.62 -38.60
C GLN A 751 30.98 10.42 -37.10
N VAL A 752 29.70 10.36 -36.71
CA VAL A 752 29.18 10.33 -35.33
C VAL A 752 28.68 8.94 -34.92
N LEU A 753 28.51 8.04 -35.88
CA LEU A 753 27.85 6.74 -35.71
C LEU A 753 28.49 5.87 -34.62
N SER A 754 29.83 5.88 -34.52
CA SER A 754 30.55 5.08 -33.52
C SER A 754 30.28 5.55 -32.09
N GLU A 755 30.22 6.86 -31.85
CA GLU A 755 29.90 7.44 -30.54
C GLU A 755 28.45 7.14 -30.15
N VAL A 756 27.52 7.21 -31.11
CA VAL A 756 26.11 6.93 -30.86
C VAL A 756 25.89 5.46 -30.54
N VAL A 757 26.43 4.55 -31.37
CA VAL A 757 26.35 3.11 -31.11
C VAL A 757 26.97 2.76 -29.76
N ARG A 758 28.08 3.40 -29.40
CA ARG A 758 28.67 3.26 -28.07
C ARG A 758 27.74 3.74 -26.96
N CYS A 759 27.06 4.86 -27.12
CA CYS A 759 26.08 5.34 -26.15
C CYS A 759 24.87 4.42 -26.02
N ILE A 760 24.37 3.85 -27.13
CA ILE A 760 23.29 2.84 -27.13
C ILE A 760 23.74 1.60 -26.37
N HIS A 761 24.96 1.11 -26.64
CA HIS A 761 25.54 -0.03 -25.93
C HIS A 761 25.61 0.23 -24.42
N VAL A 762 26.16 1.37 -24.01
CA VAL A 762 26.23 1.76 -22.59
C VAL A 762 24.83 1.90 -21.98
N ALA A 763 23.85 2.44 -22.72
CA ALA A 763 22.48 2.54 -22.27
C ALA A 763 21.85 1.16 -22.04
N LEU A 764 22.08 0.21 -22.95
CA LEU A 764 21.65 -1.19 -22.80
C LEU A 764 22.28 -1.85 -21.58
N LEU A 765 23.58 -1.64 -21.32
CA LEU A 765 24.24 -2.08 -20.08
C LEU A 765 23.62 -1.45 -18.82
N CYS A 766 23.12 -0.23 -18.90
CA CYS A 766 22.45 0.43 -17.78
C CYS A 766 21.04 -0.11 -17.52
N VAL A 767 20.31 -0.58 -18.53
CA VAL A 767 18.91 -1.05 -18.39
C VAL A 767 18.77 -2.57 -18.22
N GLN A 768 19.82 -3.27 -17.80
CA GLN A 768 19.79 -4.73 -17.59
C GLN A 768 18.72 -5.14 -16.57
N GLN A 769 18.10 -6.32 -16.76
CA GLN A 769 17.08 -6.85 -15.85
C GLN A 769 17.61 -6.98 -14.42
N ALA A 770 18.77 -7.60 -14.23
CA ALA A 770 19.38 -7.78 -12.91
C ALA A 770 20.19 -6.52 -12.50
N PRO A 771 20.03 -6.01 -11.25
CA PRO A 771 20.77 -4.84 -10.77
C PRO A 771 22.29 -5.01 -10.77
N GLU A 772 22.79 -6.21 -10.48
CA GLU A 772 24.20 -6.59 -10.42
C GLU A 772 24.92 -6.38 -11.76
N ASP A 773 24.26 -6.69 -12.87
CA ASP A 773 24.80 -6.59 -14.22
C ASP A 773 24.92 -5.14 -14.71
N ARG A 774 24.22 -4.20 -14.07
CA ARG A 774 24.29 -2.77 -14.41
C ARG A 774 25.64 -2.18 -13.95
N PRO A 775 26.32 -1.35 -14.75
CA PRO A 775 27.57 -0.70 -14.33
C PRO A 775 27.34 0.30 -13.18
N LYS A 776 28.41 0.64 -12.46
CA LYS A 776 28.41 1.84 -11.59
C LYS A 776 28.55 3.09 -12.44
N MET A 777 28.06 4.24 -11.98
CA MET A 777 28.19 5.50 -12.73
C MET A 777 29.64 5.91 -13.03
N SER A 778 30.61 5.53 -12.19
CA SER A 778 32.04 5.72 -12.49
C SER A 778 32.49 4.93 -13.72
N ASN A 779 32.01 3.69 -13.85
CA ASN A 779 32.25 2.89 -15.04
C ASN A 779 31.50 3.46 -16.24
N VAL A 780 30.26 3.94 -16.08
CA VAL A 780 29.49 4.57 -17.17
C VAL A 780 30.23 5.79 -17.73
N VAL A 781 30.69 6.69 -16.85
CA VAL A 781 31.46 7.88 -17.27
C VAL A 781 32.75 7.46 -17.99
N LEU A 782 33.46 6.45 -17.49
CA LEU A 782 34.65 5.91 -18.16
C LEU A 782 34.31 5.32 -19.54
N MET A 783 33.27 4.50 -19.62
CA MET A 783 32.80 3.87 -20.86
C MET A 783 32.42 4.92 -21.90
N LEU A 784 31.72 5.99 -21.51
CA LEU A 784 31.36 7.08 -22.44
C LEU A 784 32.56 7.92 -22.91
N SER A 785 33.63 8.03 -22.12
CA SER A 785 34.73 8.96 -22.38
C SER A 785 36.05 8.31 -22.85
N SER A 786 36.07 7.00 -23.07
CA SER A 786 37.27 6.26 -23.47
C SER A 786 36.96 5.19 -24.50
N ASP A 787 37.98 4.70 -25.21
CA ASP A 787 37.88 3.63 -26.22
C ASP A 787 37.99 2.22 -25.63
N ILE A 788 37.65 2.03 -24.35
CA ILE A 788 37.70 0.70 -23.74
C ILE A 788 36.70 -0.26 -24.40
N LEU A 789 37.08 -1.54 -24.47
CA LEU A 789 36.19 -2.62 -24.87
C LEU A 789 35.05 -2.73 -23.84
N LEU A 790 33.81 -2.73 -24.34
CA LEU A 790 32.61 -2.82 -23.52
C LEU A 790 32.17 -4.28 -23.37
N PRO A 791 31.65 -4.69 -22.20
CA PRO A 791 31.03 -6.01 -22.05
C PRO A 791 29.75 -6.08 -22.89
N GLU A 792 29.42 -7.27 -23.39
CA GLU A 792 28.17 -7.49 -24.12
C GLU A 792 26.96 -7.31 -23.21
N PRO A 793 25.94 -6.50 -23.59
CA PRO A 793 24.73 -6.36 -22.82
C PRO A 793 23.87 -7.62 -22.96
N THR A 794 23.13 -7.96 -21.91
CA THR A 794 22.08 -9.00 -21.95
C THR A 794 20.69 -8.34 -22.01
N GLU A 795 19.64 -9.14 -21.86
CA GLU A 795 18.27 -8.70 -22.03
C GLU A 795 17.90 -7.55 -21.05
N PRO A 796 17.31 -6.45 -21.54
CA PRO A 796 16.93 -5.32 -20.70
C PRO A 796 15.74 -5.66 -19.80
N GLY A 797 15.61 -4.92 -18.70
CA GLY A 797 14.46 -5.04 -17.83
C GLY A 797 13.14 -4.62 -18.50
N PHE A 798 12.04 -5.27 -18.12
CA PHE A 798 10.70 -5.08 -18.73
C PHE A 798 10.58 -5.48 -20.21
N PHE A 799 11.36 -6.46 -20.67
CA PHE A 799 11.21 -7.07 -22.00
C PHE A 799 9.94 -7.93 -22.06
N THR A 800 8.78 -7.32 -22.30
CA THR A 800 7.54 -8.04 -22.63
C THR A 800 6.85 -7.39 -23.82
N GLU A 801 6.40 -8.20 -24.76
CA GLU A 801 5.60 -7.78 -25.91
C GLU A 801 4.21 -7.37 -25.42
N ARG A 802 3.80 -6.11 -25.60
CA ARG A 802 2.47 -5.65 -25.18
C ARG A 802 1.43 -6.30 -26.09
N LYS A 803 0.53 -7.14 -25.59
CA LYS A 803 -0.67 -7.52 -26.36
C LYS A 803 -1.61 -6.32 -26.45
N VAL A 804 -1.46 -5.53 -27.51
CA VAL A 804 -2.46 -4.54 -27.93
C VAL A 804 -3.60 -5.31 -28.60
N PHE A 805 -4.81 -5.25 -28.03
CA PHE A 805 -6.02 -5.61 -28.76
C PHE A 805 -6.24 -4.55 -29.84
N ASP A 806 -6.27 -4.97 -31.10
CA ASP A 806 -6.54 -4.08 -32.24
C ASP A 806 -7.93 -3.46 -32.06
N GLN A 807 -7.96 -2.17 -31.74
CA GLN A 807 -9.12 -1.34 -31.98
C GLN A 807 -8.92 -0.72 -33.36
N GLU A 808 -9.72 -1.18 -34.32
CA GLU A 808 -9.95 -0.46 -35.57
C GLU A 808 -10.31 0.99 -35.24
N SER A 809 -9.41 1.89 -35.61
CA SER A 809 -9.54 3.32 -35.41
C SER A 809 -10.56 3.90 -36.39
N SER A 810 -11.70 4.38 -35.89
CA SER A 810 -12.47 5.43 -36.56
C SER A 810 -12.01 6.81 -36.05
N SER A 811 -11.27 7.48 -36.92
CA SER A 811 -11.01 8.93 -37.06
C SER A 811 -10.77 9.82 -35.82
N SER A 812 -9.54 10.34 -35.77
CA SER A 812 -9.19 11.75 -35.53
C SER A 812 -9.85 12.47 -34.33
N LYS A 813 -9.26 12.29 -33.15
CA LYS A 813 -9.02 13.40 -32.22
C LYS A 813 -7.61 13.27 -31.66
N VAL A 814 -6.78 14.26 -31.96
CA VAL A 814 -5.51 14.50 -31.27
C VAL A 814 -5.90 15.01 -29.88
N ASP A 815 -6.12 14.09 -28.94
CA ASP A 815 -6.19 14.45 -27.54
C ASP A 815 -4.75 14.73 -27.07
N THR A 816 -4.48 16.01 -26.83
CA THR A 816 -3.29 16.50 -26.13
C THR A 816 -3.14 15.75 -24.80
N CYS A 817 -2.24 14.77 -24.77
CA CYS A 817 -1.89 14.04 -23.56
C CYS A 817 -1.14 14.99 -22.62
N SER A 818 -1.82 15.46 -21.59
CA SER A 818 -1.19 16.08 -20.42
C SER A 818 -0.34 15.03 -19.71
N THR A 819 0.98 15.09 -19.88
CA THR A 819 1.94 14.15 -19.29
C THR A 819 2.63 14.77 -18.09
N ASN A 820 2.42 14.22 -16.88
CA ASN A 820 3.36 14.14 -15.74
C ASN A 820 2.71 13.46 -14.53
N GLU A 821 2.14 12.26 -14.71
CA GLU A 821 1.60 11.49 -13.58
C GLU A 821 2.73 10.79 -12.82
N ILE A 822 3.09 11.35 -11.66
CA ILE A 822 3.84 10.64 -10.62
C ILE A 822 3.02 9.43 -10.21
N THR A 823 3.63 8.25 -10.20
CA THR A 823 2.91 7.06 -9.78
C THR A 823 3.30 6.66 -8.36
N ILE A 824 2.28 6.36 -7.58
CA ILE A 824 2.41 5.78 -6.25
C ILE A 824 1.93 4.34 -6.36
N THR A 825 2.87 3.40 -6.32
CA THR A 825 2.54 1.99 -6.12
C THR A 825 2.85 1.66 -4.67
N LEU A 826 1.80 1.42 -3.88
CA LEU A 826 1.98 0.76 -2.61
C LEU A 826 2.25 -0.72 -2.93
N LEU A 827 3.43 -1.19 -2.56
CA LEU A 827 3.69 -2.62 -2.62
C LEU A 827 2.91 -3.28 -1.50
N THR A 828 1.72 -3.76 -1.84
CA THR A 828 0.99 -4.73 -1.04
C THR A 828 1.75 -6.05 -1.16
N ALA A 829 2.39 -6.47 -0.06
CA ALA A 829 3.01 -7.79 0.03
C ALA A 829 1.95 -8.87 -0.24
N ARG A 830 2.32 -9.84 -1.09
CA ARG A 830 1.61 -11.11 -1.26
C ARG A 830 1.72 -11.97 -0.02
#